data_AF-A0A8H5S667-F1
#
_entry.id   AF-A0A8H5S667-F1
#
_cell.length_a   1.000
_cell.length_b   1.000
_cell.length_c   1.000
_cell.angle_alpha   90.00
_cell.angle_beta   90.00
_cell.angle_gamma   90.00
#
_symmetry.space_group_name_H-M   'P 1'
#
loop_
_entity.id
_entity.type
_entity.pdbx_description
1 polymer ?
#
loop_
_entity_poly.entity_id
_entity_poly.type
_entity_poly.pdbx_seq_one_letter_code
_entity_poly.pdbx_strand_id
1 'polypeptide(L)'
;MDGLEQTSTSQIVALGCSILACFASTIFFIPRNAILGRLGAAVALSCLQHSLYTSLLTSSLPPAQIAGISLFSWGLYANATEQILLSRYDADDVLTVKERQSDRHLSTVAHFLRAVSMYFNLRRVGLRGEVSMKHRVPTNSVRFITTRLVQCICCYLVLDAIFLAPRPEKHLITREKQSLFNLTSLTREDIIFRFASSLGNWVIGYVSVRLAHNFVAAVSVVLGVCKPEDWPHLNGPISSWSTVRTFWGTFWHRLFRKALAGWGDFIPDKVLKLRRGTLLSRYLRLTLAFFASGLMHRCVHYFYRLESGERYEMETYFLLQPLAIMFEDAVQAAAVDIPLPRPLRWIIGFAWFCIFTTWVSPSFLYPTMRVADPGQLLPFSVIGHLMKPTLRSIQYSPQTAVTTNPFYLSFTLKMVAFNALLTFAATLVPLVTGAALPTHEDSSLTRRQNQDKSWDDYHRQNGAFARQGLCLFYLDPSPRDGAWACGVYCKNDRTKICTTVHLSKFTNDMLGANPDGERYAIGKCQCDTSAADFLATATVDFTARGFDKGFREIGSVTCEIMVNVMKEAVFASTYAIPGVGPVATAARTVSKGVKLASKTQGGKDLWTDAVKESCNFRRDDDLLNKGFGIFEGAPDEF
;
A
#
# COMPACT_ATOMS: atom_id res chain seq x y z
N MET A 1 -15.46 -6.42 -36.21
CA MET A 1 -16.04 -5.45 -35.25
C MET A 1 -15.27 -4.18 -35.49
N ASP A 2 -15.72 -3.47 -36.50
CA ASP A 2 -15.01 -2.39 -37.15
C ASP A 2 -15.73 -1.09 -36.76
N GLY A 3 -14.98 -0.02 -36.52
CA GLY A 3 -15.55 1.25 -36.05
C GLY A 3 -15.45 1.51 -34.54
N LEU A 4 -14.34 1.15 -33.89
CA LEU A 4 -13.89 1.97 -32.76
C LEU A 4 -13.27 3.23 -33.35
N GLU A 5 -13.93 4.37 -33.12
CA GLU A 5 -13.48 5.68 -33.59
C GLU A 5 -12.08 5.98 -33.04
N GLN A 6 -11.11 6.16 -33.93
CA GLN A 6 -9.70 6.29 -33.55
C GLN A 6 -9.50 7.63 -32.83
N THR A 7 -9.02 7.58 -31.59
CA THR A 7 -8.93 8.80 -30.77
C THR A 7 -7.92 9.79 -31.35
N SER A 8 -8.37 11.03 -31.56
CA SER A 8 -7.52 12.11 -32.06
C SER A 8 -6.40 12.47 -31.08
N THR A 9 -5.21 12.82 -31.61
CA THR A 9 -4.08 13.26 -30.79
C THR A 9 -4.43 14.50 -29.95
N SER A 10 -5.29 15.39 -30.46
CA SER A 10 -5.83 16.54 -29.75
C SER A 10 -6.59 16.18 -28.47
N GLN A 11 -7.36 15.09 -28.47
CA GLN A 11 -8.07 14.62 -27.27
C GLN A 11 -7.09 14.14 -26.18
N ILE A 12 -6.04 13.41 -26.57
CA ILE A 12 -4.99 12.93 -25.64
C ILE A 12 -4.25 14.13 -25.02
N VAL A 13 -3.90 15.14 -25.83
CA VAL A 13 -3.26 16.38 -25.36
C VAL A 13 -4.20 17.18 -24.44
N ALA A 14 -5.48 17.31 -24.80
CA ALA A 14 -6.48 18.00 -23.98
C ALA A 14 -6.63 17.34 -22.60
N LEU A 15 -6.73 16.01 -22.54
CA LEU A 15 -6.78 15.25 -21.28
C LEU A 15 -5.52 15.47 -20.43
N GLY A 16 -4.33 15.45 -21.04
CA GLY A 16 -3.07 15.77 -20.36
C GLY A 16 -3.08 17.18 -19.76
N CYS A 17 -3.54 18.18 -20.51
CA CYS A 17 -3.69 19.55 -20.03
C CYS A 17 -4.72 19.66 -18.89
N SER A 18 -5.85 18.96 -18.99
CA SER A 18 -6.88 18.92 -17.93
C SER A 18 -6.35 18.32 -16.62
N ILE A 19 -5.53 17.27 -16.68
CA ILE A 19 -4.88 16.67 -15.51
C ILE A 19 -3.96 17.70 -14.82
N LEU A 20 -3.12 18.41 -15.60
CA LEU A 20 -2.23 19.44 -15.07
C LEU A 20 -3.00 20.62 -14.46
N ALA A 21 -4.04 21.10 -15.14
CA ALA A 21 -4.88 22.19 -14.65
C ALA A 21 -5.63 21.80 -13.37
N CYS A 22 -6.19 20.58 -13.31
CA CYS A 22 -6.86 20.06 -12.11
C CYS A 22 -5.90 19.97 -10.91
N PHE A 23 -4.70 19.42 -11.13
CA PHE A 23 -3.66 19.33 -10.09
C PHE A 23 -3.22 20.72 -9.60
N ALA A 24 -2.81 21.62 -10.51
CA ALA A 24 -2.33 22.94 -10.14
C ALA A 24 -3.40 23.78 -9.44
N SER A 25 -4.64 23.73 -9.92
CA SER A 25 -5.79 24.40 -9.28
C SER A 25 -6.06 23.86 -7.87
N THR A 26 -5.88 22.55 -7.66
CA THR A 26 -6.03 21.93 -6.33
C THR A 26 -4.97 22.40 -5.35
N ILE A 27 -3.69 22.46 -5.79
CA ILE A 27 -2.60 22.97 -4.94
C ILE A 27 -2.79 24.46 -4.64
N PHE A 28 -3.22 25.25 -5.63
CA PHE A 28 -3.28 26.70 -5.51
C PHE A 28 -4.52 27.20 -4.75
N PHE A 29 -5.71 26.67 -5.03
CA PHE A 29 -6.98 27.20 -4.49
C PHE A 29 -7.55 26.42 -3.30
N ILE A 30 -7.21 25.13 -3.13
CA ILE A 30 -7.82 24.30 -2.07
C ILE A 30 -6.87 24.22 -0.87
N PRO A 31 -7.21 24.79 0.31
CA PRO A 31 -6.29 24.84 1.44
C PRO A 31 -6.03 23.45 2.06
N ARG A 32 -4.93 23.32 2.82
CA ARG A 32 -4.47 22.04 3.42
C ARG A 32 -5.46 21.35 4.36
N ASN A 33 -6.43 22.08 4.90
CA ASN A 33 -7.48 21.60 5.81
C ASN A 33 -8.78 21.19 5.09
N ALA A 34 -8.99 21.59 3.82
CA ALA A 34 -10.19 21.26 3.05
C ALA A 34 -10.16 19.81 2.51
N ILE A 35 -10.25 18.83 3.42
CA ILE A 35 -10.11 17.39 3.14
C ILE A 35 -11.10 16.94 2.06
N LEU A 36 -12.37 17.34 2.14
CA LEU A 36 -13.40 16.92 1.17
C LEU A 36 -13.11 17.44 -0.24
N GLY A 37 -12.70 18.70 -0.38
CA GLY A 37 -12.30 19.27 -1.67
C GLY A 37 -11.08 18.56 -2.28
N ARG A 38 -10.10 18.21 -1.44
CA ARG A 38 -8.91 17.44 -1.84
C ARG A 38 -9.23 16.00 -2.25
N LEU A 39 -10.19 15.35 -1.58
CA LEU A 39 -10.72 14.05 -1.99
C LEU A 39 -11.45 14.15 -3.33
N GLY A 40 -12.33 15.14 -3.50
CA GLY A 40 -13.01 15.39 -4.78
C GLY A 40 -12.03 15.63 -5.94
N ALA A 41 -10.97 16.42 -5.72
CA ALA A 41 -9.91 16.61 -6.69
C ALA A 41 -9.15 15.32 -7.04
N ALA A 42 -8.86 14.46 -6.06
CA ALA A 42 -8.22 13.17 -6.30
C ALA A 42 -9.12 12.21 -7.10
N VAL A 43 -10.44 12.22 -6.86
CA VAL A 43 -11.42 11.49 -7.67
C VAL A 43 -11.47 12.04 -9.10
N ALA A 44 -11.53 13.36 -9.28
CA ALA A 44 -11.49 13.99 -10.61
C ALA A 44 -10.22 13.63 -11.40
N LEU A 45 -9.05 13.69 -10.75
CA LEU A 45 -7.79 13.22 -11.34
C LEU A 45 -7.82 11.73 -11.71
N SER A 46 -8.51 10.89 -10.93
CA SER A 46 -8.67 9.46 -11.22
C SER A 46 -9.52 9.23 -12.47
N CYS A 47 -10.63 9.97 -12.63
CA CYS A 47 -11.49 9.91 -13.81
C CYS A 47 -10.78 10.42 -15.08
N LEU A 48 -10.02 11.51 -14.97
CA LEU A 48 -9.19 12.02 -16.07
C LEU A 48 -8.09 11.02 -16.46
N GLN A 49 -7.42 10.41 -15.48
CA GLN A 49 -6.39 9.39 -15.70
C GLN A 49 -6.95 8.12 -16.37
N HIS A 50 -8.15 7.69 -15.99
CA HIS A 50 -8.86 6.59 -16.65
C HIS A 50 -9.22 6.95 -18.11
N SER A 51 -9.74 8.16 -18.33
CA SER A 51 -10.09 8.66 -19.67
C SER A 51 -8.87 8.78 -20.58
N LEU A 52 -7.70 9.12 -20.03
CA LEU A 52 -6.43 9.11 -20.76
C LEU A 52 -6.03 7.68 -21.18
N TYR A 53 -6.21 6.68 -20.33
CA TYR A 53 -5.89 5.28 -20.67
C TYR A 53 -6.84 4.67 -21.69
N THR A 54 -8.14 4.96 -21.62
CA THR A 54 -9.08 4.52 -22.67
C THR A 54 -8.78 5.20 -24.01
N SER A 55 -8.46 6.50 -24.00
CA SER A 55 -8.02 7.25 -25.19
C SER A 55 -6.71 6.73 -25.79
N LEU A 56 -5.77 6.26 -24.96
CA LEU A 56 -4.53 5.64 -25.42
C LEU A 56 -4.76 4.25 -26.02
N LEU A 57 -5.65 3.43 -25.44
CA LEU A 57 -6.04 2.10 -25.96
C LEU A 57 -6.66 2.14 -27.36
N THR A 58 -7.30 3.25 -27.73
CA THR A 58 -7.94 3.48 -29.04
C THR A 58 -7.13 4.42 -29.95
N SER A 59 -5.88 4.73 -29.59
CA SER A 59 -4.95 5.49 -30.42
C SER A 59 -4.21 4.59 -31.43
N SER A 60 -3.61 5.19 -32.46
CA SER A 60 -2.74 4.50 -33.42
C SER A 60 -1.30 4.30 -32.94
N LEU A 61 -1.00 4.61 -31.67
CA LEU A 61 0.35 4.44 -31.13
C LEU A 61 0.70 2.94 -30.97
N PRO A 62 1.96 2.54 -31.19
CA PRO A 62 2.42 1.18 -30.90
C PRO A 62 2.14 0.78 -29.43
N PRO A 63 1.71 -0.47 -29.15
CA PRO A 63 1.49 -0.96 -27.79
C PRO A 63 2.67 -0.71 -26.83
N ALA A 64 3.91 -0.84 -27.31
CA ALA A 64 5.11 -0.53 -26.54
C ALA A 64 5.19 0.96 -26.10
N GLN A 65 4.82 1.89 -26.99
CA GLN A 65 4.79 3.33 -26.67
C GLN A 65 3.64 3.66 -25.71
N ILE A 66 2.46 3.08 -25.93
CA ILE A 66 1.31 3.22 -25.02
C ILE A 66 1.67 2.74 -23.60
N ALA A 67 2.30 1.57 -23.49
CA ALA A 67 2.72 1.03 -22.20
C ALA A 67 3.74 1.94 -21.50
N GLY A 68 4.74 2.47 -22.24
CA GLY A 68 5.73 3.41 -21.71
C GLY A 68 5.12 4.73 -21.22
N ILE A 69 4.25 5.34 -22.03
CA ILE A 69 3.52 6.57 -21.67
C ILE A 69 2.67 6.34 -20.42
N SER A 70 1.94 5.23 -20.36
CA SER A 70 1.02 4.93 -19.27
C SER A 70 1.73 4.60 -17.96
N LEU A 71 2.84 3.85 -18.00
CA LEU A 71 3.67 3.61 -16.80
C LEU A 71 4.17 4.93 -16.21
N PHE A 72 4.64 5.86 -17.05
CA PHE A 72 5.10 7.17 -16.59
C PHE A 72 3.95 8.04 -16.07
N SER A 73 2.82 8.06 -16.79
CA SER A 73 1.59 8.78 -16.39
C SER A 73 1.04 8.27 -15.06
N TRP A 74 1.03 6.96 -14.82
CA TRP A 74 0.62 6.40 -13.53
C TRP A 74 1.48 6.92 -12.39
N GLY A 75 2.81 6.94 -12.58
CA GLY A 75 3.74 7.43 -11.57
C GLY A 75 3.59 8.92 -11.26
N LEU A 76 3.23 9.73 -12.26
CA LEU A 76 2.86 11.13 -12.09
C LEU A 76 1.53 11.28 -11.33
N TYR A 77 0.50 10.51 -11.69
CA TYR A 77 -0.78 10.47 -10.98
C TYR A 77 -0.64 10.04 -9.51
N ALA A 78 0.16 9.01 -9.22
CA ALA A 78 0.43 8.54 -7.86
C ALA A 78 1.17 9.60 -7.01
N ASN A 79 2.06 10.37 -7.63
CA ASN A 79 2.74 11.51 -7.01
C ASN A 79 1.80 12.71 -6.78
N ALA A 80 0.92 13.00 -7.74
CA ALA A 80 -0.04 14.09 -7.64
C ALA A 80 -1.07 13.85 -6.51
N THR A 81 -1.63 12.64 -6.45
CA THR A 81 -2.59 12.24 -5.42
C THR A 81 -1.94 12.14 -4.02
N GLU A 82 -0.69 11.66 -3.92
CA GLU A 82 0.06 11.70 -2.66
C GLU A 82 0.33 13.13 -2.17
N GLN A 83 0.71 14.05 -3.07
CA GLN A 83 0.90 15.47 -2.74
C GLN A 83 -0.41 16.13 -2.26
N ILE A 84 -1.54 15.84 -2.91
CA ILE A 84 -2.85 16.40 -2.57
C ILE A 84 -3.38 15.84 -1.24
N LEU A 85 -3.35 14.52 -1.04
CA LEU A 85 -4.05 13.84 0.06
C LEU A 85 -3.19 13.60 1.30
N LEU A 86 -1.94 13.16 1.11
CA LEU A 86 -1.07 12.69 2.19
C LEU A 86 -0.11 13.79 2.66
N SER A 87 0.70 14.35 1.77
CA SER A 87 1.59 15.48 2.11
C SER A 87 0.86 16.82 2.23
N ARG A 88 -0.36 16.91 1.69
CA ARG A 88 -1.28 18.07 1.73
C ARG A 88 -0.60 19.39 1.36
N TYR A 89 0.06 19.39 0.20
CA TYR A 89 0.66 20.58 -0.39
C TYR A 89 -0.41 21.61 -0.76
N ASP A 90 -0.16 22.88 -0.44
CA ASP A 90 -0.92 24.05 -0.87
C ASP A 90 0.01 25.11 -1.48
N ALA A 91 -0.51 26.30 -1.78
CA ALA A 91 0.21 27.38 -2.45
C ALA A 91 1.56 27.71 -1.80
N ASP A 92 1.66 27.79 -0.47
CA ASP A 92 2.91 28.15 0.22
C ASP A 92 4.02 27.10 0.05
N ASP A 93 3.63 25.83 -0.11
CA ASP A 93 4.58 24.73 -0.31
C ASP A 93 5.07 24.60 -1.77
N VAL A 94 4.60 25.48 -2.68
CA VAL A 94 5.11 25.65 -4.06
C VAL A 94 6.44 26.43 -4.08
N LEU A 95 6.68 27.27 -3.07
CA LEU A 95 7.92 28.04 -2.95
C LEU A 95 9.09 27.16 -2.52
N THR A 96 10.29 27.44 -3.03
CA THR A 96 11.48 26.72 -2.55
C THR A 96 11.78 27.09 -1.10
N VAL A 97 12.43 26.19 -0.36
CA VAL A 97 12.77 26.41 1.06
C VAL A 97 13.53 27.73 1.27
N LYS A 98 14.39 28.13 0.33
CA LYS A 98 15.13 29.40 0.38
C LYS A 98 14.24 30.62 0.11
N GLU A 99 13.32 30.54 -0.85
CA GLU A 99 12.40 31.65 -1.17
C GLU A 99 11.42 31.92 -0.04
N ARG A 100 10.93 30.85 0.62
CA ARG A 100 10.08 30.95 1.82
C ARG A 100 10.80 31.61 3.01
N GLN A 101 12.12 31.54 3.06
CA GLN A 101 12.95 32.25 4.05
C GLN A 101 13.30 33.68 3.64
N SER A 102 13.10 34.06 2.38
CA SER A 102 13.49 35.35 1.80
C SER A 102 12.29 36.28 1.52
N ASP A 103 11.10 35.88 1.99
CA ASP A 103 9.80 36.56 1.82
C ASP A 103 9.51 37.07 0.40
N ARG A 104 9.93 36.30 -0.60
CA ARG A 104 9.92 36.73 -2.01
C ARG A 104 8.54 36.52 -2.63
N HIS A 105 7.76 37.58 -2.75
CA HIS A 105 6.49 37.57 -3.48
C HIS A 105 6.68 37.19 -4.97
N LEU A 106 5.90 36.20 -5.42
CA LEU A 106 5.76 35.82 -6.82
C LEU A 106 4.44 36.38 -7.38
N SER A 107 4.39 36.68 -8.67
CA SER A 107 3.11 36.93 -9.35
C SER A 107 2.25 35.67 -9.35
N THR A 108 0.93 35.81 -9.25
CA THR A 108 -0.07 34.73 -9.27
C THR A 108 0.15 33.74 -10.44
N VAL A 109 0.47 34.24 -11.63
CA VAL A 109 0.74 33.43 -12.83
C VAL A 109 2.00 32.59 -12.67
N ALA A 110 3.11 33.19 -12.21
CA ALA A 110 4.35 32.45 -11.95
C ALA A 110 4.17 31.39 -10.84
N HIS A 111 3.34 31.69 -9.84
CA HIS A 111 3.00 30.77 -8.75
C HIS A 111 2.21 29.56 -9.27
N PHE A 112 1.19 29.80 -10.11
CA PHE A 112 0.41 28.73 -10.74
C PHE A 112 1.26 27.87 -11.70
N LEU A 113 2.14 28.47 -12.51
CA LEU A 113 3.05 27.74 -13.40
C LEU A 113 4.06 26.88 -12.61
N ARG A 114 4.49 27.31 -11.42
CA ARG A 114 5.26 26.45 -10.51
C ARG A 114 4.42 25.31 -9.95
N ALA A 115 3.15 25.53 -9.60
CA ALA A 115 2.25 24.45 -9.18
C ALA A 115 2.04 23.39 -10.28
N VAL A 116 1.94 23.80 -11.56
CA VAL A 116 1.98 22.86 -12.70
C VAL A 116 3.31 22.08 -12.72
N SER A 117 4.44 22.76 -12.54
CA SER A 117 5.77 22.14 -12.54
C SER A 117 5.98 21.11 -11.42
N MET A 118 5.27 21.23 -10.29
CA MET A 118 5.30 20.26 -9.19
C MET A 118 4.72 18.89 -9.55
N TYR A 119 3.85 18.81 -10.57
CA TYR A 119 3.34 17.54 -11.08
C TYR A 119 4.50 16.63 -11.55
N PHE A 120 5.46 17.24 -12.25
CA PHE A 120 6.66 16.59 -12.79
C PHE A 120 7.84 16.52 -11.80
N ASN A 121 7.81 17.29 -10.70
CA ASN A 121 8.85 17.27 -9.66
C ASN A 121 8.72 16.06 -8.72
N LEU A 122 8.79 14.85 -9.28
CA LEU A 122 8.63 13.55 -8.63
C LEU A 122 9.57 13.32 -7.42
N ARG A 123 10.68 14.07 -7.33
CA ARG A 123 11.65 14.01 -6.22
C ARG A 123 11.57 15.19 -5.24
N ARG A 124 10.66 16.15 -5.48
CA ARG A 124 10.48 17.38 -4.69
C ARG A 124 11.77 18.20 -4.56
N VAL A 125 12.55 18.30 -5.63
CA VAL A 125 13.80 19.06 -5.67
C VAL A 125 13.51 20.52 -5.32
N GLY A 126 14.16 21.04 -4.26
CA GLY A 126 13.98 22.40 -3.75
C GLY A 126 12.78 22.61 -2.82
N LEU A 127 11.94 21.58 -2.60
CA LEU A 127 10.65 21.66 -1.93
C LEU A 127 10.60 20.81 -0.63
N ARG A 128 9.46 20.90 0.10
CA ARG A 128 9.25 20.27 1.42
C ARG A 128 9.34 18.73 1.37
N GLY A 129 10.47 18.21 1.86
CA GLY A 129 10.72 16.77 1.91
C GLY A 129 11.33 16.20 0.62
N GLU A 130 12.18 16.98 -0.05
CA GLU A 130 13.13 16.58 -1.09
C GLU A 130 13.77 15.20 -0.82
N VAL A 131 13.84 14.36 -1.84
CA VAL A 131 14.55 13.08 -1.77
C VAL A 131 16.05 13.35 -1.91
N SER A 132 16.77 13.32 -0.78
CA SER A 132 18.21 13.63 -0.70
C SER A 132 19.06 12.90 -1.76
N MET A 133 19.96 13.68 -2.35
CA MET A 133 20.93 13.29 -3.37
C MET A 133 22.33 13.76 -2.97
N LYS A 134 23.39 13.13 -3.53
CA LYS A 134 24.75 13.67 -3.43
C LYS A 134 24.78 15.11 -3.95
N HIS A 135 25.66 15.92 -3.35
CA HIS A 135 25.72 17.39 -3.44
C HIS A 135 25.34 17.95 -4.82
N ARG A 136 24.48 18.99 -4.86
CA ARG A 136 24.21 19.73 -6.09
C ARG A 136 25.48 20.46 -6.50
N VAL A 137 26.07 20.08 -7.62
CA VAL A 137 27.27 20.72 -8.16
C VAL A 137 26.86 21.71 -9.25
N PRO A 138 27.08 23.02 -9.07
CA PRO A 138 26.90 24.01 -10.13
C PRO A 138 27.71 23.60 -11.36
N THR A 139 27.03 23.43 -12.49
CA THR A 139 27.63 22.93 -13.73
C THR A 139 27.29 23.90 -14.86
N ASN A 140 28.28 24.23 -15.71
CA ASN A 140 28.04 25.02 -16.92
C ASN A 140 26.94 24.37 -17.79
N SER A 141 25.90 25.13 -18.12
CA SER A 141 24.75 24.68 -18.91
C SER A 141 25.14 24.03 -20.24
N VAL A 142 26.14 24.56 -20.97
CA VAL A 142 26.59 23.99 -22.25
C VAL A 142 27.20 22.60 -22.04
N ARG A 143 28.10 22.47 -21.05
CA ARG A 143 28.72 21.19 -20.68
C ARG A 143 27.66 20.18 -20.21
N PHE A 144 26.67 20.63 -19.44
CA PHE A 144 25.55 19.81 -18.99
C PHE A 144 24.71 19.31 -20.18
N ILE A 145 24.23 20.22 -21.03
CA ILE A 145 23.41 19.90 -22.22
C ILE A 145 24.15 18.91 -23.13
N THR A 146 25.41 19.20 -23.47
CA THR A 146 26.24 18.32 -24.32
C THR A 146 26.37 16.92 -23.70
N THR A 147 26.64 16.84 -22.38
CA THR A 147 26.73 15.56 -21.66
C THR A 147 25.40 14.80 -21.70
N ARG A 148 24.26 15.49 -21.55
CA ARG A 148 22.92 14.85 -21.61
C ARG A 148 22.59 14.37 -23.01
N LEU A 149 22.87 15.17 -24.05
CA LEU A 149 22.63 14.80 -25.45
C LEU A 149 23.49 13.60 -25.89
N VAL A 150 24.78 13.59 -25.56
CA VAL A 150 25.66 12.42 -25.82
C VAL A 150 25.12 11.17 -25.12
N GLN A 151 24.69 11.29 -23.85
CA GLN A 151 24.07 10.15 -23.16
C GLN A 151 22.72 9.74 -23.77
N CYS A 152 21.90 10.67 -24.26
CA CYS A 152 20.67 10.33 -25.00
C CYS A 152 20.99 9.52 -26.25
N ILE A 153 21.97 9.95 -27.06
CA ILE A 153 22.39 9.24 -28.28
C ILE A 153 22.89 7.83 -27.92
N CYS A 154 23.77 7.70 -26.92
CA CYS A 154 24.26 6.39 -26.47
C CYS A 154 23.12 5.48 -25.97
N CYS A 155 22.20 6.02 -25.15
CA CYS A 155 21.05 5.26 -24.65
C CYS A 155 20.10 4.83 -25.78
N TYR A 156 19.85 5.72 -26.74
CA TYR A 156 19.01 5.43 -27.90
C TYR A 156 19.61 4.30 -28.74
N LEU A 157 20.90 4.38 -29.08
CA LEU A 157 21.59 3.35 -29.89
C LEU A 157 21.63 1.98 -29.18
N VAL A 158 21.80 1.96 -27.86
CA VAL A 158 21.73 0.72 -27.07
C VAL A 158 20.33 0.11 -27.11
N LEU A 159 19.26 0.90 -26.96
CA LEU A 159 17.89 0.39 -27.09
C LEU A 159 17.61 -0.09 -28.51
N ASP A 160 18.00 0.67 -29.53
CA ASP A 160 17.83 0.34 -30.94
C ASP A 160 18.51 -1.01 -31.28
N ALA A 161 19.75 -1.22 -30.83
CA ALA A 161 20.45 -2.49 -30.98
C ALA A 161 19.72 -3.67 -30.29
N ILE A 162 19.15 -3.45 -29.09
CA ILE A 162 18.40 -4.47 -28.36
C ILE A 162 17.06 -4.79 -29.05
N PHE A 163 16.35 -3.78 -29.58
CA PHE A 163 15.09 -3.99 -30.30
C PHE A 163 15.26 -4.56 -31.72
N LEU A 164 16.48 -4.54 -32.27
CA LEU A 164 16.84 -5.25 -33.51
C LEU A 164 17.24 -6.72 -33.29
N ALA A 165 17.41 -7.17 -32.04
CA ALA A 165 17.71 -8.57 -31.74
C ALA A 165 16.57 -9.48 -32.23
N PRO A 166 16.89 -10.70 -32.72
CA PRO A 166 15.86 -11.66 -33.14
C PRO A 166 14.94 -11.98 -31.96
N ARG A 167 13.65 -12.18 -32.25
CA ARG A 167 12.66 -12.53 -31.23
C ARG A 167 12.97 -13.91 -30.64
N PRO A 168 12.72 -14.12 -29.34
CA PRO A 168 12.96 -15.41 -28.70
C PRO A 168 12.10 -16.49 -29.32
N GLU A 169 12.66 -17.70 -29.44
CA GLU A 169 11.93 -18.84 -29.94
C GLU A 169 10.77 -19.21 -29.02
N LYS A 170 9.62 -19.57 -29.60
CA LYS A 170 8.39 -19.89 -28.86
C LYS A 170 8.60 -20.99 -27.81
N HIS A 171 9.56 -21.88 -28.04
CA HIS A 171 9.88 -23.00 -27.17
C HIS A 171 10.61 -22.61 -25.87
N LEU A 172 11.22 -21.41 -25.80
CA LEU A 172 11.93 -20.88 -24.62
C LEU A 172 11.01 -20.11 -23.66
N ILE A 173 9.92 -19.54 -24.20
CA ILE A 173 8.98 -18.65 -23.51
C ILE A 173 7.63 -19.30 -23.16
N THR A 174 7.58 -20.63 -23.08
CA THR A 174 6.36 -21.38 -22.75
C THR A 174 5.90 -21.12 -21.31
N ARG A 175 4.60 -21.35 -21.05
CA ARG A 175 4.02 -21.19 -19.70
C ARG A 175 4.62 -22.10 -18.64
N GLU A 176 5.00 -23.33 -18.99
CA GLU A 176 5.68 -24.21 -18.05
C GLU A 176 7.03 -23.61 -17.64
N LYS A 177 7.80 -23.12 -18.62
CA LYS A 177 9.09 -22.45 -18.42
C LYS A 177 8.96 -21.06 -17.78
N GLN A 178 7.76 -20.55 -17.53
CA GLN A 178 7.49 -19.36 -16.70
C GLN A 178 7.42 -19.69 -15.19
N SER A 179 7.28 -20.97 -14.82
CA SER A 179 7.02 -21.39 -13.44
C SER A 179 8.13 -20.96 -12.45
N LEU A 180 7.68 -20.49 -11.28
CA LEU A 180 8.51 -20.18 -10.12
C LEU A 180 8.90 -21.43 -9.34
N PHE A 181 8.11 -22.50 -9.39
CA PHE A 181 8.29 -23.67 -8.52
C PHE A 181 8.75 -24.93 -9.28
N ASN A 182 8.28 -25.12 -10.51
CA ASN A 182 8.69 -26.25 -11.34
C ASN A 182 10.01 -25.92 -12.07
N LEU A 183 11.12 -25.91 -11.35
CA LEU A 183 12.45 -25.60 -11.89
C LEU A 183 13.20 -26.83 -12.43
N THR A 184 12.70 -28.04 -12.14
CA THR A 184 13.34 -29.31 -12.53
C THR A 184 13.16 -29.67 -14.00
N SER A 185 12.15 -29.10 -14.69
CA SER A 185 11.96 -29.27 -16.14
C SER A 185 12.76 -28.28 -16.99
N LEU A 186 13.59 -27.43 -16.38
CA LEU A 186 14.41 -26.44 -17.10
C LEU A 186 15.72 -27.04 -17.61
N THR A 187 15.99 -26.83 -18.90
CA THR A 187 17.27 -27.21 -19.52
C THR A 187 18.38 -26.18 -19.22
N ARG A 188 19.63 -26.53 -19.54
CA ARG A 188 20.76 -25.57 -19.50
C ARG A 188 20.49 -24.33 -20.37
N GLU A 189 19.88 -24.53 -21.53
CA GLU A 189 19.50 -23.46 -22.46
C GLU A 189 18.47 -22.52 -21.83
N ASP A 190 17.44 -23.08 -21.19
CA ASP A 190 16.42 -22.29 -20.49
C ASP A 190 17.02 -21.43 -19.38
N ILE A 191 17.97 -21.95 -18.60
CA ILE A 191 18.65 -21.20 -17.54
C ILE A 191 19.49 -20.05 -18.13
N ILE A 192 20.23 -20.30 -19.21
CA ILE A 192 21.01 -19.28 -19.92
C ILE A 192 20.09 -18.20 -20.50
N PHE A 193 19.00 -18.60 -21.15
CA PHE A 193 18.00 -17.69 -21.71
C PHE A 193 17.30 -16.87 -20.62
N ARG A 194 16.90 -17.48 -19.49
CA ARG A 194 16.36 -16.77 -18.31
C ARG A 194 17.34 -15.71 -17.80
N PHE A 195 18.63 -16.05 -17.65
CA PHE A 195 19.65 -15.09 -17.19
C PHE A 195 19.83 -13.93 -18.18
N ALA A 196 20.01 -14.24 -19.48
CA ALA A 196 20.24 -13.25 -20.52
C ALA A 196 19.03 -12.33 -20.74
N SER A 197 17.81 -12.88 -20.74
CA SER A 197 16.57 -12.09 -20.86
C SER A 197 16.31 -11.21 -19.63
N SER A 198 16.62 -11.71 -18.43
CA SER A 198 16.56 -10.92 -17.18
C SER A 198 17.53 -9.73 -17.23
N LEU A 199 18.78 -9.97 -17.60
CA LEU A 199 19.79 -8.92 -17.77
C LEU A 199 19.37 -7.90 -18.84
N GLY A 200 18.89 -8.38 -19.99
CA GLY A 200 18.38 -7.56 -21.08
C GLY A 200 17.25 -6.63 -20.63
N ASN A 201 16.26 -7.14 -19.90
CA ASN A 201 15.18 -6.34 -19.34
C ASN A 201 15.69 -5.24 -18.39
N TRP A 202 16.61 -5.57 -17.48
CA TRP A 202 17.17 -4.57 -16.56
C TRP A 202 17.97 -3.49 -17.28
N VAL A 203 18.68 -3.85 -18.36
CA VAL A 203 19.34 -2.88 -19.25
C VAL A 203 18.31 -2.01 -19.97
N ILE A 204 17.27 -2.59 -20.59
CA ILE A 204 16.19 -1.85 -21.27
C ILE A 204 15.56 -0.83 -20.30
N GLY A 205 15.16 -1.25 -19.09
CA GLY A 205 14.55 -0.37 -18.09
C GLY A 205 15.49 0.74 -17.64
N TYR A 206 16.75 0.42 -17.34
CA TYR A 206 17.77 1.40 -16.94
C TYR A 206 18.02 2.44 -18.03
N VAL A 207 18.21 1.99 -19.28
CA VAL A 207 18.54 2.84 -20.42
C VAL A 207 17.33 3.69 -20.82
N SER A 208 16.11 3.14 -20.81
CA SER A 208 14.88 3.88 -21.10
C SER A 208 14.62 5.02 -20.12
N VAL A 209 14.73 4.74 -18.81
CA VAL A 209 14.57 5.77 -17.76
C VAL A 209 15.66 6.85 -17.86
N ARG A 210 16.90 6.47 -18.19
CA ARG A 210 17.98 7.45 -18.43
C ARG A 210 17.78 8.26 -19.70
N LEU A 211 17.29 7.67 -20.78
CA LEU A 211 17.00 8.35 -22.05
C LEU A 211 15.95 9.44 -21.83
N ALA A 212 14.81 9.09 -21.24
CA ALA A 212 13.73 10.02 -20.93
C ALA A 212 14.19 11.15 -19.99
N HIS A 213 14.89 10.80 -18.90
CA HIS A 213 15.41 11.79 -17.94
C HIS A 213 16.41 12.75 -18.57
N ASN A 214 17.37 12.25 -19.34
CA ASN A 214 18.38 13.07 -19.99
C ASN A 214 17.77 13.98 -21.06
N PHE A 215 16.76 13.49 -21.81
CA PHE A 215 16.07 14.27 -22.83
C PHE A 215 15.31 15.45 -22.21
N VAL A 216 14.47 15.19 -21.20
CA VAL A 216 13.71 16.25 -20.50
C VAL A 216 14.66 17.21 -19.76
N ALA A 217 15.77 16.71 -19.20
CA ALA A 217 16.81 17.55 -18.58
C ALA A 217 17.51 18.46 -19.59
N ALA A 218 17.84 17.97 -20.79
CA ALA A 218 18.44 18.79 -21.84
C ALA A 218 17.46 19.86 -22.33
N VAL A 219 16.23 19.47 -22.67
CA VAL A 219 15.20 20.38 -23.20
C VAL A 219 14.83 21.46 -22.18
N SER A 220 14.59 21.11 -20.91
CA SER A 220 14.23 22.10 -19.88
C SER A 220 15.34 23.10 -19.54
N VAL A 221 16.62 22.71 -19.66
CA VAL A 221 17.75 23.63 -19.49
C VAL A 221 17.97 24.50 -20.73
N VAL A 222 17.78 23.95 -21.95
CA VAL A 222 17.81 24.73 -23.21
C VAL A 222 16.71 25.80 -23.23
N LEU A 223 15.51 25.46 -22.77
CA LEU A 223 14.37 26.39 -22.68
C LEU A 223 14.46 27.34 -21.47
N GLY A 224 15.51 27.28 -20.65
CA GLY A 224 15.69 28.14 -19.47
C GLY A 224 14.70 27.89 -18.32
N VAL A 225 13.91 26.82 -18.37
CA VAL A 225 12.87 26.49 -17.36
C VAL A 225 13.50 25.94 -16.07
N CYS A 226 14.61 25.22 -16.19
CA CYS A 226 15.33 24.63 -15.07
C CYS A 226 16.83 24.91 -15.18
N LYS A 227 17.53 24.91 -14.05
CA LYS A 227 19.00 24.95 -14.03
C LYS A 227 19.58 23.53 -14.06
N PRO A 228 20.85 23.36 -14.47
CA PRO A 228 21.57 22.07 -14.36
C PRO A 228 21.52 21.43 -12.95
N GLU A 229 21.49 22.25 -11.91
CA GLU A 229 21.44 21.84 -10.49
C GLU A 229 20.09 21.23 -10.06
N ASP A 230 19.01 21.48 -10.81
CA ASP A 230 17.66 20.94 -10.53
C ASP A 230 17.50 19.50 -11.04
N TRP A 231 18.49 18.98 -11.77
CA TRP A 231 18.49 17.66 -12.41
C TRP A 231 19.52 16.68 -11.81
N PRO A 232 19.48 16.37 -10.49
CA PRO A 232 20.42 15.44 -9.88
C PRO A 232 20.26 14.02 -10.44
N HIS A 233 21.32 13.20 -10.34
CA HIS A 233 21.36 11.83 -10.85
C HIS A 233 20.16 10.99 -10.38
N LEU A 234 19.62 10.10 -11.22
CA LEU A 234 18.51 9.22 -10.83
C LEU A 234 18.97 8.01 -9.99
N ASN A 235 20.17 7.52 -10.27
CA ASN A 235 20.71 6.27 -9.77
C ASN A 235 21.86 6.48 -8.79
N GLY A 236 22.11 5.47 -7.95
CA GLY A 236 23.35 5.35 -7.20
C GLY A 236 24.54 4.91 -8.09
N PRO A 237 25.77 4.90 -7.56
CA PRO A 237 26.92 4.27 -8.23
C PRO A 237 26.66 2.78 -8.51
N ILE A 238 27.11 2.26 -9.66
CA ILE A 238 26.95 0.83 -10.01
C ILE A 238 27.61 -0.06 -8.93
N SER A 239 28.76 0.35 -8.40
CA SER A 239 29.47 -0.35 -7.31
C SER A 239 28.74 -0.36 -5.96
N SER A 240 27.61 0.36 -5.81
CA SER A 240 26.86 0.40 -4.54
C SER A 240 25.72 -0.60 -4.43
N TRP A 241 25.41 -1.36 -5.50
CA TRP A 241 24.60 -2.58 -5.36
C TRP A 241 25.47 -3.77 -5.00
N SER A 242 24.84 -4.78 -4.39
CA SER A 242 25.24 -6.19 -4.41
C SER A 242 23.99 -7.04 -4.22
N THR A 243 23.14 -6.73 -3.23
CA THR A 243 21.89 -7.45 -2.91
C THR A 243 20.62 -6.79 -3.49
N VAL A 244 19.48 -7.47 -3.47
CA VAL A 244 18.15 -6.93 -3.87
C VAL A 244 17.78 -5.68 -3.04
N ARG A 245 18.04 -5.69 -1.72
CA ARG A 245 17.87 -4.51 -0.86
C ARG A 245 18.68 -3.32 -1.36
N THR A 246 19.96 -3.54 -1.70
CA THR A 246 20.84 -2.45 -2.15
C THR A 246 20.51 -2.00 -3.58
N PHE A 247 20.07 -2.90 -4.46
CA PHE A 247 19.59 -2.58 -5.79
C PHE A 247 18.43 -1.58 -5.73
N TRP A 248 17.34 -1.90 -5.03
CA TRP A 248 16.17 -1.02 -4.92
C TRP A 248 16.40 0.19 -4.02
N GLY A 249 17.18 0.05 -2.94
CA GLY A 249 17.42 1.10 -1.95
C GLY A 249 18.47 2.14 -2.36
N THR A 250 19.59 1.69 -2.93
CA THR A 250 20.74 2.54 -3.25
C THR A 250 20.81 2.90 -4.73
N PHE A 251 20.76 1.91 -5.63
CA PHE A 251 21.10 2.06 -7.05
C PHE A 251 19.93 2.48 -7.94
N TRP A 252 18.79 1.79 -7.86
CA TRP A 252 17.69 1.96 -8.81
C TRP A 252 17.08 3.37 -8.74
N HIS A 253 16.35 3.76 -9.79
CA HIS A 253 15.91 5.14 -9.95
C HIS A 253 15.10 5.63 -8.73
N ARG A 254 15.48 6.78 -8.18
CA ARG A 254 14.82 7.33 -6.98
C ARG A 254 13.51 8.06 -7.28
N LEU A 255 13.09 8.07 -8.55
CA LEU A 255 12.04 8.92 -9.09
C LEU A 255 10.69 8.78 -8.36
N PHE A 256 10.09 7.58 -8.36
CA PHE A 256 8.78 7.35 -7.73
C PHE A 256 8.84 7.02 -6.22
N ARG A 257 10.04 7.05 -5.60
CA ARG A 257 10.22 6.59 -4.22
C ARG A 257 9.33 7.34 -3.23
N LYS A 258 9.14 8.64 -3.42
CA LYS A 258 8.35 9.47 -2.49
C LYS A 258 6.85 9.18 -2.59
N ALA A 259 6.33 9.02 -3.81
CA ALA A 259 4.93 8.65 -4.05
C ALA A 259 4.61 7.24 -3.51
N LEU A 260 5.40 6.23 -3.91
CA LEU A 260 5.18 4.84 -3.50
C LEU A 260 5.36 4.64 -1.98
N ALA A 261 6.37 5.28 -1.37
CA ALA A 261 6.54 5.22 0.07
C ALA A 261 5.48 6.03 0.85
N GLY A 262 4.96 7.14 0.30
CA GLY A 262 3.86 7.89 0.91
C GLY A 262 2.60 7.04 1.03
N TRP A 263 2.21 6.37 -0.05
CA TRP A 263 1.10 5.40 -0.03
C TRP A 263 1.40 4.18 0.84
N GLY A 264 2.64 3.68 0.84
CA GLY A 264 3.09 2.59 1.72
C GLY A 264 3.13 2.94 3.21
N ASP A 265 3.32 4.22 3.56
CA ASP A 265 3.29 4.74 4.93
C ASP A 265 1.85 4.93 5.44
N PHE A 266 0.88 5.21 4.55
CA PHE A 266 -0.50 5.55 4.93
C PHE A 266 -1.19 4.48 5.78
N ILE A 267 -1.21 3.22 5.33
CA ILE A 267 -1.89 2.14 6.07
C ILE A 267 -1.20 1.89 7.43
N PRO A 268 0.14 1.70 7.51
CA PRO A 268 0.84 1.55 8.78
C PRO A 268 0.66 2.74 9.74
N ASP A 269 0.72 3.98 9.27
CA ASP A 269 0.69 5.16 10.14
C ASP A 269 -0.72 5.61 10.54
N LYS A 270 -1.70 5.52 9.62
CA LYS A 270 -3.03 6.13 9.79
C LYS A 270 -4.14 5.13 10.07
N VAL A 271 -4.09 3.96 9.44
CA VAL A 271 -5.10 2.90 9.62
C VAL A 271 -4.73 2.04 10.83
N LEU A 272 -3.51 1.47 10.81
CA LEU A 272 -3.05 0.52 11.83
C LEU A 272 -2.27 1.15 12.99
N LYS A 273 -1.89 2.44 12.88
CA LYS A 273 -1.15 3.23 13.89
C LYS A 273 0.10 2.50 14.45
N LEU A 274 0.80 1.74 13.60
CA LEU A 274 1.93 0.89 13.99
C LEU A 274 3.16 1.73 14.37
N ARG A 275 3.71 1.51 15.57
CA ARG A 275 4.94 2.15 16.04
C ARG A 275 6.08 2.00 15.02
N ARG A 276 6.56 3.13 14.49
CA ARG A 276 7.73 3.22 13.61
C ARG A 276 8.96 2.62 14.32
N GLY A 277 9.80 1.91 13.57
CA GLY A 277 10.97 1.19 14.08
C GLY A 277 10.74 -0.31 14.37
N THR A 278 9.50 -0.78 14.52
CA THR A 278 9.21 -2.21 14.68
C THR A 278 9.34 -2.97 13.35
N LEU A 279 9.69 -4.27 13.39
CA LEU A 279 9.86 -5.12 12.20
C LEU A 279 8.59 -5.20 11.35
N LEU A 280 7.43 -5.45 11.98
CA LEU A 280 6.13 -5.46 11.30
C LEU A 280 5.88 -4.15 10.54
N SER A 281 6.11 -3.03 11.20
CA SER A 281 5.91 -1.69 10.63
C SER A 281 6.92 -1.39 9.51
N ARG A 282 8.15 -1.94 9.56
CA ARG A 282 9.16 -1.84 8.49
C ARG A 282 8.81 -2.68 7.27
N TYR A 283 8.42 -3.93 7.47
CA TYR A 283 8.11 -4.86 6.38
C TYR A 283 6.77 -4.56 5.71
N LEU A 284 5.74 -4.16 6.47
CA LEU A 284 4.45 -3.78 5.88
C LEU A 284 4.58 -2.57 4.93
N ARG A 285 5.32 -1.52 5.34
CA ARG A 285 5.64 -0.37 4.45
C ARG A 285 6.33 -0.82 3.17
N LEU A 286 7.31 -1.71 3.28
CA LEU A 286 8.07 -2.24 2.15
C LEU A 286 7.15 -3.01 1.19
N THR A 287 6.34 -3.93 1.71
CA THR A 287 5.38 -4.72 0.92
C THR A 287 4.35 -3.83 0.24
N LEU A 288 3.78 -2.84 0.92
CA LEU A 288 2.80 -1.92 0.33
C LEU A 288 3.40 -1.04 -0.77
N ALA A 289 4.64 -0.54 -0.60
CA ALA A 289 5.32 0.24 -1.62
C ALA A 289 5.62 -0.61 -2.89
N PHE A 290 5.99 -1.88 -2.72
CA PHE A 290 6.15 -2.82 -3.84
C PHE A 290 4.81 -3.23 -4.47
N PHE A 291 3.76 -3.43 -3.68
CA PHE A 291 2.41 -3.72 -4.19
C PHE A 291 1.88 -2.58 -5.06
N ALA A 292 2.05 -1.32 -4.63
CA ALA A 292 1.74 -0.14 -5.43
C ALA A 292 2.54 -0.10 -6.75
N SER A 293 3.82 -0.53 -6.73
CA SER A 293 4.62 -0.71 -7.95
C SER A 293 4.08 -1.84 -8.85
N GLY A 294 3.53 -2.92 -8.28
CA GLY A 294 2.85 -3.98 -9.04
C GLY A 294 1.60 -3.47 -9.75
N LEU A 295 0.73 -2.74 -9.04
CA LEU A 295 -0.47 -2.11 -9.60
C LEU A 295 -0.15 -1.09 -10.71
N MET A 296 0.98 -0.39 -10.62
CA MET A 296 1.47 0.47 -11.71
C MET A 296 1.71 -0.35 -13.00
N HIS A 297 2.34 -1.53 -12.87
CA HIS A 297 2.70 -2.37 -14.02
C HIS A 297 1.53 -3.20 -14.56
N ARG A 298 0.42 -3.35 -13.82
CA ARG A 298 -0.79 -4.02 -14.33
C ARG A 298 -1.33 -3.41 -15.62
N CYS A 299 -1.06 -2.13 -15.91
CA CYS A 299 -1.44 -1.53 -17.19
C CYS A 299 -0.85 -2.27 -18.41
N VAL A 300 0.33 -2.89 -18.26
CA VAL A 300 0.99 -3.73 -19.29
C VAL A 300 0.11 -4.93 -19.69
N HIS A 301 -0.63 -5.53 -18.74
CA HIS A 301 -1.57 -6.63 -19.04
C HIS A 301 -2.63 -6.22 -20.07
N TYR A 302 -3.19 -5.02 -19.89
CA TYR A 302 -4.23 -4.47 -20.77
C TYR A 302 -3.68 -4.02 -22.13
N PHE A 303 -2.53 -3.32 -22.18
CA PHE A 303 -1.97 -2.80 -23.44
C PHE A 303 -1.41 -3.88 -24.34
N TYR A 304 -0.74 -4.89 -23.77
CA TYR A 304 -0.27 -6.05 -24.52
C TYR A 304 -1.32 -7.16 -24.68
N ARG A 305 -2.53 -6.95 -24.14
CA ARG A 305 -3.67 -7.89 -24.21
C ARG A 305 -3.26 -9.31 -23.78
N LEU A 306 -2.53 -9.38 -22.67
CA LEU A 306 -2.03 -10.63 -22.11
C LEU A 306 -3.21 -11.54 -21.73
N GLU A 307 -2.95 -12.84 -21.73
CA GLU A 307 -4.00 -13.84 -21.51
C GLU A 307 -4.57 -13.79 -20.08
N SER A 308 -5.77 -14.34 -19.89
CA SER A 308 -6.50 -14.30 -18.61
C SER A 308 -5.75 -14.96 -17.45
N GLY A 309 -4.99 -16.03 -17.72
CA GLY A 309 -4.14 -16.71 -16.75
C GLY A 309 -2.96 -15.88 -16.23
N GLU A 310 -2.60 -14.78 -16.92
CA GLU A 310 -1.43 -13.95 -16.59
C GLU A 310 -1.80 -12.65 -15.87
N ARG A 311 -3.05 -12.54 -15.39
CA ARG A 311 -3.62 -11.32 -14.79
C ARG A 311 -2.85 -10.76 -13.58
N TYR A 312 -2.10 -11.58 -12.85
CA TYR A 312 -1.43 -11.21 -11.59
C TYR A 312 0.11 -11.36 -11.62
N GLU A 313 0.70 -11.61 -12.79
CA GLU A 313 2.14 -11.84 -12.91
C GLU A 313 2.97 -10.60 -12.53
N MET A 314 2.46 -9.42 -12.90
CA MET A 314 3.05 -8.13 -12.56
C MET A 314 3.10 -7.94 -11.04
N GLU A 315 1.98 -8.10 -10.34
CA GLU A 315 1.93 -8.00 -8.89
C GLU A 315 2.79 -9.05 -8.19
N THR A 316 2.76 -10.30 -8.67
CA THR A 316 3.57 -11.40 -8.14
C THR A 316 5.06 -11.07 -8.19
N TYR A 317 5.56 -10.60 -9.34
CA TYR A 317 6.95 -10.19 -9.51
C TYR A 317 7.40 -9.11 -8.51
N PHE A 318 6.57 -8.08 -8.29
CA PHE A 318 6.89 -7.01 -7.35
C PHE A 318 6.73 -7.44 -5.88
N LEU A 319 5.78 -8.32 -5.56
CA LEU A 319 5.59 -8.86 -4.20
C LEU A 319 6.66 -9.87 -3.76
N LEU A 320 7.40 -10.47 -4.70
CA LEU A 320 8.58 -11.30 -4.39
C LEU A 320 9.80 -10.47 -3.94
N GLN A 321 9.90 -9.19 -4.35
CA GLN A 321 10.99 -8.29 -3.96
C GLN A 321 11.08 -8.04 -2.43
N PRO A 322 10.01 -7.69 -1.69
CA PRO A 322 10.07 -7.53 -0.25
C PRO A 322 10.39 -8.86 0.47
N LEU A 323 9.96 -10.01 -0.06
CA LEU A 323 10.28 -11.33 0.51
C LEU A 323 11.77 -11.64 0.40
N ALA A 324 12.39 -11.40 -0.76
CA ALA A 324 13.84 -11.50 -0.93
C ALA A 324 14.60 -10.57 0.03
N ILE A 325 14.09 -9.37 0.24
CA ILE A 325 14.67 -8.40 1.17
C ILE A 325 14.50 -8.82 2.65
N MET A 326 13.43 -9.51 3.02
CA MET A 326 13.26 -10.11 4.34
C MET A 326 14.22 -11.30 4.55
N PHE A 327 14.41 -12.13 3.53
CA PHE A 327 15.39 -13.21 3.53
C PHE A 327 16.83 -12.68 3.66
N GLU A 328 17.19 -11.63 2.91
CA GLU A 328 18.49 -10.96 3.03
C GLU A 328 18.76 -10.45 4.45
N ASP A 329 17.75 -9.88 5.11
CA ASP A 329 17.87 -9.40 6.48
C ASP A 329 18.02 -10.55 7.49
N ALA A 330 17.30 -11.65 7.29
CA ALA A 330 17.40 -12.84 8.14
C ALA A 330 18.79 -13.50 8.03
N VAL A 331 19.32 -13.65 6.81
CA VAL A 331 20.69 -14.15 6.58
C VAL A 331 21.74 -13.22 7.17
N GLN A 332 21.58 -11.89 7.04
CA GLN A 332 22.50 -10.92 7.64
C GLN A 332 22.44 -10.92 9.18
N ALA A 333 21.28 -11.17 9.77
CA ALA A 333 21.15 -11.30 11.22
C ALA A 333 21.78 -12.61 11.73
N ALA A 334 21.59 -13.73 11.03
CA ALA A 334 22.17 -15.02 11.39
C ALA A 334 23.70 -15.07 11.19
N ALA A 335 24.23 -14.33 10.20
CA ALA A 335 25.65 -14.26 9.89
C ALA A 335 26.37 -13.05 10.53
N VAL A 336 25.78 -12.41 11.55
CA VAL A 336 26.32 -11.17 12.15
C VAL A 336 27.71 -11.37 12.75
N ASP A 337 27.94 -12.52 13.39
CA ASP A 337 29.19 -12.87 14.06
C ASP A 337 30.24 -13.50 13.12
N ILE A 338 29.92 -13.66 11.82
CA ILE A 338 30.84 -14.26 10.84
C ILE A 338 31.66 -13.13 10.16
N PRO A 339 32.99 -13.03 10.41
CA PRO A 339 33.83 -11.95 9.90
C PRO A 339 34.18 -12.12 8.42
N LEU A 340 33.19 -11.97 7.53
CA LEU A 340 33.39 -12.01 6.08
C LEU A 340 34.06 -10.72 5.56
N PRO A 341 35.18 -10.81 4.81
CA PRO A 341 35.78 -9.67 4.12
C PRO A 341 34.79 -8.95 3.20
N ARG A 342 34.90 -7.61 3.11
CA ARG A 342 33.99 -6.78 2.29
C ARG A 342 33.86 -7.25 0.83
N PRO A 343 34.93 -7.64 0.10
CA PRO A 343 34.81 -8.14 -1.27
C PRO A 343 34.01 -9.45 -1.34
N LEU A 344 34.24 -10.39 -0.42
CA LEU A 344 33.54 -11.66 -0.39
C LEU A 344 32.05 -11.46 -0.08
N ARG A 345 31.72 -10.60 0.89
CA ARG A 345 30.32 -10.21 1.19
C ARG A 345 29.63 -9.57 -0.02
N TRP A 346 30.36 -8.77 -0.81
CA TRP A 346 29.85 -8.19 -2.06
C TRP A 346 29.57 -9.27 -3.11
N ILE A 347 30.52 -10.19 -3.34
CA ILE A 347 30.39 -11.29 -4.31
C ILE A 347 29.21 -12.21 -3.95
N ILE A 348 29.08 -12.62 -2.68
CA ILE A 348 27.97 -13.46 -2.21
C ILE A 348 26.63 -12.74 -2.45
N GLY A 349 26.54 -11.46 -2.08
CA GLY A 349 25.34 -10.65 -2.31
C GLY A 349 24.98 -10.54 -3.80
N PHE A 350 25.98 -10.30 -4.66
CA PHE A 350 25.79 -10.16 -6.10
C PHE A 350 25.41 -11.46 -6.80
N ALA A 351 25.98 -12.59 -6.37
CA ALA A 351 25.58 -13.93 -6.81
C ALA A 351 24.12 -14.21 -6.43
N TRP A 352 23.73 -13.92 -5.18
CA TRP A 352 22.33 -14.01 -4.74
C TRP A 352 21.39 -13.14 -5.57
N PHE A 353 21.75 -11.88 -5.85
CA PHE A 353 20.95 -10.99 -6.70
C PHE A 353 20.77 -11.55 -8.13
N CYS A 354 21.83 -12.11 -8.73
CA CYS A 354 21.75 -12.75 -10.05
C CYS A 354 20.86 -14.00 -10.04
N ILE A 355 20.98 -14.85 -9.01
CA ILE A 355 20.14 -16.06 -8.84
C ILE A 355 18.67 -15.66 -8.67
N PHE A 356 18.38 -14.74 -7.75
CA PHE A 356 17.02 -14.29 -7.46
C PHE A 356 16.35 -13.63 -8.68
N THR A 357 17.06 -12.75 -9.40
CA THR A 357 16.50 -12.11 -10.60
C THR A 357 16.28 -13.11 -11.74
N THR A 358 17.20 -14.05 -11.96
CA THR A 358 17.04 -15.13 -12.96
C THR A 358 15.88 -16.08 -12.64
N TRP A 359 15.63 -16.32 -11.36
CA TRP A 359 14.51 -17.13 -10.88
C TRP A 359 13.15 -16.43 -11.08
N VAL A 360 13.06 -15.14 -10.73
CA VAL A 360 11.78 -14.43 -10.61
C VAL A 360 11.40 -13.63 -11.85
N SER A 361 12.33 -13.14 -12.67
CA SER A 361 11.99 -12.34 -13.86
C SER A 361 11.13 -13.04 -14.93
N PRO A 362 11.18 -14.37 -15.14
CA PRO A 362 10.37 -15.04 -16.17
C PRO A 362 8.86 -14.82 -16.03
N SER A 363 8.32 -14.73 -14.80
CA SER A 363 6.89 -14.45 -14.56
C SER A 363 6.46 -13.11 -15.16
N PHE A 364 7.28 -12.08 -14.97
CA PHE A 364 7.09 -10.74 -15.54
C PHE A 364 7.35 -10.69 -17.06
N LEU A 365 8.41 -11.37 -17.53
CA LEU A 365 8.92 -11.20 -18.89
C LEU A 365 8.20 -12.04 -19.94
N TYR A 366 7.99 -13.34 -19.68
CA TYR A 366 7.55 -14.28 -20.70
C TYR A 366 6.16 -13.95 -21.29
N PRO A 367 5.17 -13.47 -20.50
CA PRO A 367 3.92 -12.96 -21.05
C PRO A 367 4.14 -11.85 -22.08
N THR A 368 5.01 -10.88 -21.78
CA THR A 368 5.30 -9.74 -22.69
C THR A 368 6.10 -10.17 -23.93
N MET A 369 6.95 -11.18 -23.81
CA MET A 369 7.74 -11.72 -24.94
C MET A 369 6.91 -12.58 -25.90
N ARG A 370 5.77 -13.13 -25.44
CA ARG A 370 4.83 -13.88 -26.28
C ARG A 370 3.92 -12.99 -27.15
N VAL A 371 3.96 -11.67 -26.98
CA VAL A 371 3.17 -10.70 -27.75
C VAL A 371 3.61 -10.71 -29.22
N ALA A 372 2.70 -11.07 -30.12
CA ALA A 372 3.01 -11.31 -31.54
C ALA A 372 3.44 -10.05 -32.31
N ASP A 373 3.03 -8.85 -31.89
CA ASP A 373 3.69 -7.61 -32.30
C ASP A 373 3.43 -6.45 -31.30
N PRO A 374 4.38 -6.10 -30.42
CA PRO A 374 4.26 -4.93 -29.54
C PRO A 374 4.57 -3.60 -30.25
N GLY A 375 5.05 -3.65 -31.50
CA GLY A 375 5.54 -2.50 -32.27
C GLY A 375 6.84 -1.90 -31.69
N GLN A 376 7.26 -0.76 -32.24
CA GLN A 376 8.53 -0.12 -31.86
C GLN A 376 8.37 0.81 -30.65
N LEU A 377 9.21 0.63 -29.62
CA LEU A 377 9.31 1.55 -28.48
C LEU A 377 9.95 2.89 -28.89
N LEU A 378 10.92 2.85 -29.79
CA LEU A 378 11.56 4.04 -30.37
C LEU A 378 10.75 4.55 -31.57
N PRO A 379 10.81 5.87 -31.90
CA PRO A 379 10.06 6.44 -33.01
C PRO A 379 10.59 6.03 -34.39
N PHE A 380 11.84 5.58 -34.47
CA PHE A 380 12.48 4.97 -35.64
C PHE A 380 13.67 4.11 -35.18
N SER A 381 14.27 3.36 -36.09
CA SER A 381 15.53 2.64 -35.87
C SER A 381 16.64 3.31 -36.69
N VAL A 382 17.76 3.64 -36.07
CA VAL A 382 18.94 4.22 -36.76
C VAL A 382 19.82 3.10 -37.28
N ILE A 383 20.16 2.13 -36.42
CA ILE A 383 21.00 0.98 -36.75
C ILE A 383 20.32 0.12 -37.83
N GLY A 384 19.01 -0.08 -37.75
CA GLY A 384 18.25 -0.82 -38.77
C GLY A 384 18.26 -0.13 -40.14
N HIS A 385 18.33 1.20 -40.19
CA HIS A 385 18.52 1.93 -41.45
C HIS A 385 19.96 1.84 -41.97
N LEU A 386 20.95 1.84 -41.09
CA LEU A 386 22.37 1.67 -41.45
C LEU A 386 22.70 0.24 -41.91
N MET A 387 21.99 -0.78 -41.41
CA MET A 387 22.17 -2.20 -41.77
C MET A 387 21.35 -2.67 -42.97
N LYS A 388 20.38 -1.89 -43.47
CA LYS A 388 19.59 -2.20 -44.67
C LYS A 388 20.40 -2.56 -45.93
N PRO A 389 21.57 -1.96 -46.21
CA PRO A 389 22.41 -2.37 -47.36
C PRO A 389 22.91 -3.81 -47.23
N THR A 390 23.26 -4.24 -46.00
CA THR A 390 23.89 -5.54 -45.73
C THR A 390 22.88 -6.69 -45.62
N LEU A 391 21.63 -6.40 -45.24
CA LEU A 391 20.59 -7.43 -45.08
C LEU A 391 19.89 -7.82 -46.40
N ARG A 392 20.06 -7.04 -47.48
CA ARG A 392 19.50 -7.37 -48.80
C ARG A 392 20.13 -8.60 -49.47
N SER A 393 21.28 -9.08 -48.99
CA SER A 393 21.89 -10.33 -49.49
C SER A 393 21.34 -11.60 -48.82
N ILE A 394 20.41 -11.48 -47.87
CA ILE A 394 19.83 -12.62 -47.13
C ILE A 394 18.30 -12.50 -47.14
N GLN A 395 17.69 -12.73 -48.31
CA GLN A 395 16.23 -12.82 -48.46
C GLN A 395 15.85 -14.18 -49.06
N TYR A 396 15.22 -15.03 -48.25
CA TYR A 396 14.65 -16.31 -48.70
C TYR A 396 13.10 -16.24 -48.77
N SER A 397 12.53 -17.12 -49.57
CA SER A 397 11.19 -17.01 -50.17
C SER A 397 9.98 -17.16 -49.21
N PRO A 398 8.81 -16.54 -49.49
CA PRO A 398 7.57 -16.72 -48.73
C PRO A 398 6.60 -17.76 -49.33
N GLN A 399 6.08 -18.68 -48.49
CA GLN A 399 4.93 -19.59 -48.75
C GLN A 399 4.22 -19.86 -47.39
N THR A 400 2.99 -19.40 -47.12
CA THR A 400 1.64 -20.01 -47.38
C THR A 400 1.39 -21.36 -46.68
N ALA A 401 0.24 -21.68 -46.06
CA ALA A 401 -0.99 -20.91 -45.72
C ALA A 401 -1.98 -21.77 -44.84
N VAL A 402 -3.21 -21.26 -44.63
CA VAL A 402 -4.48 -21.99 -44.28
C VAL A 402 -4.74 -22.26 -42.77
N THR A 403 -5.93 -22.04 -42.16
CA THR A 403 -7.29 -21.68 -42.65
C THR A 403 -7.94 -20.54 -41.85
N THR A 404 -8.83 -19.78 -42.51
CA THR A 404 -9.81 -18.87 -41.90
C THR A 404 -11.22 -19.49 -41.94
N ASN A 405 -12.09 -19.20 -40.95
CA ASN A 405 -13.40 -18.64 -41.27
C ASN A 405 -14.07 -17.92 -40.07
N PRO A 406 -14.82 -16.82 -40.28
CA PRO A 406 -15.52 -16.10 -39.23
C PRO A 406 -17.04 -16.36 -39.24
N PHE A 407 -17.70 -16.31 -38.08
CA PHE A 407 -18.97 -15.58 -37.97
C PHE A 407 -19.15 -15.08 -36.53
N TYR A 408 -19.16 -13.75 -36.39
CA TYR A 408 -20.10 -12.94 -35.61
C TYR A 408 -20.48 -13.37 -34.16
N LEU A 409 -20.17 -12.51 -33.19
CA LEU A 409 -21.11 -11.47 -32.71
C LEU A 409 -22.32 -12.02 -31.90
N SER A 410 -22.07 -12.83 -30.86
CA SER A 410 -23.13 -13.20 -29.88
C SER A 410 -22.67 -13.35 -28.42
N PHE A 411 -21.52 -12.81 -28.05
CA PHE A 411 -21.08 -12.78 -26.63
C PHE A 411 -20.72 -11.39 -26.09
N THR A 412 -20.69 -10.38 -26.95
CA THR A 412 -20.59 -8.96 -26.57
C THR A 412 -21.75 -8.50 -25.69
N LEU A 413 -22.91 -9.15 -25.76
CA LEU A 413 -24.09 -8.82 -24.95
C LEU A 413 -24.01 -9.29 -23.48
N LYS A 414 -23.19 -10.29 -23.12
CA LYS A 414 -23.18 -10.86 -21.76
C LYS A 414 -22.15 -10.21 -20.81
N MET A 415 -21.21 -9.43 -21.34
CA MET A 415 -20.29 -8.57 -20.55
C MET A 415 -20.98 -7.33 -19.94
N VAL A 416 -22.16 -6.94 -20.44
CA VAL A 416 -22.88 -5.74 -19.99
C VAL A 416 -23.49 -5.93 -18.59
N ALA A 417 -23.90 -7.14 -18.24
CA ALA A 417 -24.64 -7.40 -16.99
C ALA A 417 -23.75 -7.45 -15.73
N PHE A 418 -22.50 -7.92 -15.82
CA PHE A 418 -21.65 -8.08 -14.61
C PHE A 418 -20.94 -6.78 -14.19
N ASN A 419 -20.78 -5.82 -15.10
CA ASN A 419 -20.27 -4.48 -14.80
C ASN A 419 -21.27 -3.62 -14.00
N ALA A 420 -22.51 -4.08 -13.79
CA ALA A 420 -23.53 -3.34 -13.04
C ALA A 420 -23.37 -3.42 -11.51
N LEU A 421 -22.68 -4.44 -10.98
CA LEU A 421 -22.71 -4.75 -9.53
C LEU A 421 -21.56 -4.14 -8.71
N LEU A 422 -20.41 -3.85 -9.32
CA LEU A 422 -19.30 -3.15 -8.64
C LEU A 422 -19.56 -1.64 -8.48
N THR A 423 -20.46 -1.09 -9.29
CA THR A 423 -20.91 0.32 -9.24
C THR A 423 -21.75 0.62 -7.98
N PHE A 424 -22.27 -0.40 -7.29
CA PHE A 424 -23.15 -0.24 -6.12
C PHE A 424 -22.42 -0.22 -4.76
N ALA A 425 -21.12 -0.56 -4.73
CA ALA A 425 -20.33 -0.61 -3.49
C ALA A 425 -19.61 0.71 -3.15
N ALA A 426 -19.64 1.71 -4.05
CA ALA A 426 -18.96 3.00 -3.88
C ALA A 426 -19.89 4.15 -3.41
N THR A 427 -21.18 3.88 -3.19
CA THR A 427 -22.22 4.90 -2.95
C THR A 427 -22.76 4.95 -1.51
N LEU A 428 -22.25 4.14 -0.57
CA LEU A 428 -22.68 4.10 0.83
C LEU A 428 -21.55 4.47 1.82
N VAL A 429 -21.03 5.71 1.69
CA VAL A 429 -20.06 6.28 2.66
C VAL A 429 -20.48 7.68 3.19
N PRO A 430 -21.43 8.42 2.60
CA PRO A 430 -21.99 9.61 3.27
C PRO A 430 -23.53 9.71 3.24
N LEU A 431 -24.18 9.32 4.35
CA LEU A 431 -25.55 9.65 4.83
C LEU A 431 -25.82 8.66 6.00
N VAL A 432 -25.75 8.99 7.30
CA VAL A 432 -26.45 9.99 8.13
C VAL A 432 -25.79 9.86 9.53
N THR A 433 -25.53 10.84 10.39
CA THR A 433 -25.56 12.33 10.45
C THR A 433 -24.48 12.75 11.49
N GLY A 434 -24.17 14.00 11.83
CA GLY A 434 -24.65 15.35 11.47
C GLY A 434 -23.74 16.40 12.13
N ALA A 435 -23.91 17.68 11.81
CA ALA A 435 -23.01 18.80 12.12
C ALA A 435 -22.53 18.93 13.59
N ALA A 436 -21.24 19.24 13.78
CA ALA A 436 -20.79 20.55 14.28
C ALA A 436 -19.26 20.73 14.15
N LEU A 437 -18.84 21.88 13.60
CA LEU A 437 -17.56 22.54 13.93
C LEU A 437 -17.88 23.56 15.05
N PRO A 438 -16.97 23.81 16.01
CA PRO A 438 -15.90 24.76 15.72
C PRO A 438 -14.52 24.41 16.27
N THR A 439 -13.54 25.17 15.82
CA THR A 439 -12.24 25.35 16.46
C THR A 439 -12.39 25.85 17.89
N HIS A 440 -11.61 25.30 18.82
CA HIS A 440 -11.24 26.03 20.04
C HIS A 440 -9.75 25.87 20.31
N GLU A 441 -9.16 26.96 20.78
CA GLU A 441 -7.74 27.08 21.10
C GLU A 441 -7.38 26.31 22.39
N ASP A 442 -6.07 26.10 22.55
CA ASP A 442 -5.37 25.83 23.80
C ASP A 442 -6.06 24.94 24.86
N SER A 443 -5.78 23.63 24.77
CA SER A 443 -5.50 22.87 25.98
C SER A 443 -3.99 22.60 26.07
N SER A 444 -3.39 22.92 27.23
CA SER A 444 -1.95 22.72 27.47
C SER A 444 -1.54 21.24 27.56
N LEU A 445 -2.50 20.31 27.42
CA LEU A 445 -2.32 18.86 27.45
C LEU A 445 -1.78 18.31 26.12
N THR A 446 -2.33 18.73 24.97
CA THR A 446 -1.90 18.25 23.65
C THR A 446 -0.46 18.71 23.32
N ARG A 447 -0.04 19.84 23.90
CA ARG A 447 1.34 20.36 23.80
C ARG A 447 2.33 19.51 24.61
N ARG A 448 1.92 19.00 25.79
CA ARG A 448 2.75 18.14 26.67
C ARG A 448 2.89 16.70 26.18
N GLN A 449 1.85 16.12 25.58
CA GLN A 449 1.81 14.69 25.20
C GLN A 449 2.86 14.28 24.15
N ASN A 450 3.52 15.24 23.47
CA ASN A 450 4.62 14.99 22.54
C ASN A 450 6.01 15.43 23.07
N GLN A 451 6.12 15.84 24.33
CA GLN A 451 7.36 16.40 24.89
C GLN A 451 7.88 15.72 26.16
N ASP A 452 7.10 14.89 26.85
CA ASP A 452 7.54 14.32 28.13
C ASP A 452 7.32 12.80 28.23
N LYS A 453 8.44 12.10 28.46
CA LYS A 453 8.54 10.63 28.57
C LYS A 453 7.77 10.10 29.79
N SER A 454 7.59 10.93 30.81
CA SER A 454 6.84 10.63 32.02
C SER A 454 5.39 10.20 31.75
N TRP A 455 4.72 10.82 30.77
CA TRP A 455 3.33 10.50 30.41
C TRP A 455 3.18 9.15 29.67
N ASP A 456 4.15 8.79 28.83
CA ASP A 456 4.19 7.49 28.14
C ASP A 456 4.39 6.32 29.11
N ASP A 457 5.18 6.51 30.16
CA ASP A 457 5.42 5.51 31.20
C ASP A 457 4.19 5.41 32.13
N TYR A 458 3.57 6.54 32.49
CA TYR A 458 2.33 6.61 33.28
C TYR A 458 1.12 5.95 32.56
N HIS A 459 0.91 6.19 31.25
CA HIS A 459 -0.14 5.49 30.50
C HIS A 459 0.10 3.98 30.38
N ARG A 460 1.38 3.56 30.28
CA ARG A 460 1.74 2.13 30.26
C ARG A 460 1.45 1.45 31.59
N GLN A 461 1.69 2.14 32.70
CA GLN A 461 1.34 1.66 34.05
C GLN A 461 -0.17 1.49 34.21
N ASN A 462 -0.98 2.47 33.80
CA ASN A 462 -2.44 2.36 33.85
C ASN A 462 -2.98 1.24 32.94
N GLY A 463 -2.36 1.02 31.78
CA GLY A 463 -2.66 -0.12 30.91
C GLY A 463 -2.30 -1.50 31.51
N ALA A 464 -1.40 -1.55 32.51
CA ALA A 464 -1.13 -2.75 33.29
C ALA A 464 -2.15 -2.91 34.44
N PHE A 465 -2.50 -1.83 35.13
CA PHE A 465 -3.54 -1.82 36.15
C PHE A 465 -4.91 -2.25 35.62
N ALA A 466 -5.29 -1.82 34.40
CA ALA A 466 -6.49 -2.28 33.69
C ALA A 466 -6.53 -3.80 33.44
N ARG A 467 -5.40 -4.52 33.46
CA ARG A 467 -5.35 -5.99 33.36
C ARG A 467 -5.46 -6.70 34.70
N GLN A 468 -5.38 -5.96 35.81
CA GLN A 468 -5.37 -6.47 37.18
C GLN A 468 -6.64 -6.07 37.95
N GLY A 469 -7.61 -5.41 37.30
CA GLY A 469 -8.77 -4.82 37.97
C GLY A 469 -8.42 -3.68 38.92
N LEU A 470 -7.30 -2.99 38.67
CA LEU A 470 -6.82 -1.86 39.45
C LEU A 470 -7.09 -0.55 38.71
N CYS A 471 -7.29 0.51 39.48
CA CYS A 471 -7.62 1.85 38.97
C CYS A 471 -6.96 2.93 39.82
N LEU A 472 -7.04 4.18 39.35
CA LEU A 472 -6.49 5.32 40.08
C LEU A 472 -7.61 6.10 40.74
N PHE A 473 -7.62 6.11 42.07
CA PHE A 473 -8.50 6.94 42.87
C PHE A 473 -7.77 8.24 43.22
N TYR A 474 -8.08 9.31 42.50
CA TYR A 474 -7.53 10.65 42.81
C TYR A 474 -8.14 11.18 44.11
N LEU A 475 -7.30 11.72 44.99
CA LEU A 475 -7.75 12.26 46.28
C LEU A 475 -8.45 13.62 46.15
N ASP A 476 -8.00 14.42 45.19
CA ASP A 476 -8.61 15.68 44.78
C ASP A 476 -9.27 15.46 43.40
N PRO A 477 -10.54 15.85 43.17
CA PRO A 477 -11.24 15.58 41.91
C PRO A 477 -10.62 16.23 40.67
N SER A 478 -9.67 15.52 40.05
CA SER A 478 -9.07 15.87 38.76
C SER A 478 -10.08 15.70 37.62
N PRO A 479 -10.06 16.54 36.56
CA PRO A 479 -10.79 16.29 35.32
C PRO A 479 -10.26 15.06 34.53
N ARG A 480 -9.24 14.36 35.02
CA ARG A 480 -8.68 13.14 34.43
C ARG A 480 -9.44 11.88 34.89
N ASP A 481 -9.84 11.05 33.94
CA ASP A 481 -10.58 9.80 34.19
C ASP A 481 -9.70 8.68 34.79
N GLY A 482 -9.49 8.71 36.11
CA GLY A 482 -8.81 7.63 36.85
C GLY A 482 -9.54 6.28 36.84
N ALA A 483 -10.82 6.28 36.47
CA ALA A 483 -11.66 5.09 36.33
C ALA A 483 -11.64 4.47 34.91
N TRP A 484 -10.92 5.07 33.95
CA TRP A 484 -10.77 4.53 32.59
C TRP A 484 -10.29 3.06 32.59
N ALA A 485 -9.37 2.71 33.49
CA ALA A 485 -8.89 1.34 33.65
C ALA A 485 -10.02 0.35 34.00
N CYS A 486 -11.06 0.80 34.71
CA CYS A 486 -12.24 -0.02 35.01
C CYS A 486 -13.19 -0.16 33.83
N GLY A 487 -13.34 0.85 32.97
CA GLY A 487 -14.08 0.71 31.70
C GLY A 487 -13.46 -0.42 30.85
N VAL A 488 -12.14 -0.44 30.75
CA VAL A 488 -11.36 -1.49 30.04
C VAL A 488 -11.46 -2.86 30.72
N TYR A 489 -11.34 -2.93 32.06
CA TYR A 489 -11.38 -4.20 32.81
C TYR A 489 -12.78 -4.83 32.84
N CYS A 490 -13.80 -4.02 33.14
CA CYS A 490 -15.19 -4.47 33.22
C CYS A 490 -15.86 -4.60 31.85
N LYS A 491 -15.24 -4.07 30.77
CA LYS A 491 -15.82 -3.91 29.43
C LYS A 491 -17.20 -3.23 29.42
N ASN A 492 -17.42 -2.32 30.37
CA ASN A 492 -18.65 -1.55 30.49
C ASN A 492 -18.34 -0.14 30.99
N ASP A 493 -18.36 0.84 30.08
CA ASP A 493 -18.08 2.24 30.40
C ASP A 493 -19.17 2.91 31.25
N ARG A 494 -20.36 2.31 31.37
CA ARG A 494 -21.49 2.84 32.17
C ARG A 494 -21.38 2.51 33.66
N THR A 495 -20.58 1.50 34.04
CA THR A 495 -20.45 1.00 35.42
C THR A 495 -19.01 1.00 35.93
N LYS A 496 -18.16 1.90 35.43
CA LYS A 496 -16.75 2.04 35.80
C LYS A 496 -16.53 2.64 37.20
N ILE A 497 -16.89 1.91 38.25
CA ILE A 497 -16.70 2.36 39.63
C ILE A 497 -15.29 1.96 40.10
N CYS A 498 -14.45 2.96 40.38
CA CYS A 498 -13.17 2.78 41.06
C CYS A 498 -13.38 2.99 42.57
N THR A 499 -13.34 1.91 43.36
CA THR A 499 -13.48 2.00 44.83
C THR A 499 -12.13 1.91 45.53
N THR A 500 -12.01 2.56 46.68
CA THR A 500 -10.81 2.50 47.52
C THR A 500 -11.19 2.14 48.96
N VAL A 501 -10.29 1.45 49.65
CA VAL A 501 -10.52 0.94 51.01
C VAL A 501 -10.00 1.96 52.02
N HIS A 502 -10.92 2.76 52.57
CA HIS A 502 -10.73 3.76 53.64
C HIS A 502 -9.78 4.93 53.31
N LEU A 503 -10.35 6.07 52.86
CA LEU A 503 -9.62 7.34 52.71
C LEU A 503 -8.88 7.79 53.99
N SER A 504 -9.37 7.43 55.17
CA SER A 504 -8.81 7.84 56.47
C SER A 504 -7.52 7.13 56.89
N LYS A 505 -6.93 6.26 56.06
CA LYS A 505 -5.74 5.46 56.40
C LYS A 505 -4.51 5.68 55.50
N PHE A 506 -4.57 6.55 54.49
CA PHE A 506 -3.44 6.77 53.59
C PHE A 506 -2.39 7.69 54.22
N THR A 507 -1.19 7.16 54.50
CA THR A 507 0.00 8.00 54.73
C THR A 507 0.55 8.51 53.40
N ASN A 508 1.33 9.60 53.43
CA ASN A 508 1.92 10.20 52.21
C ASN A 508 2.71 9.18 51.36
N ASP A 509 3.32 8.18 52.02
CA ASP A 509 4.18 7.17 51.39
C ASP A 509 3.40 6.11 50.59
N MET A 510 2.07 6.06 50.76
CA MET A 510 1.18 5.14 50.05
C MET A 510 0.53 5.77 48.81
N LEU A 511 0.85 7.04 48.49
CA LEU A 511 0.24 7.80 47.42
C LEU A 511 1.16 7.90 46.21
N GLY A 512 0.64 7.50 45.05
CA GLY A 512 1.26 7.80 43.76
C GLY A 512 1.03 9.26 43.39
N ALA A 513 1.95 9.82 42.60
CA ALA A 513 1.75 11.10 41.93
C ALA A 513 1.84 10.88 40.41
N ASN A 514 0.94 11.49 39.65
CA ASN A 514 1.06 11.49 38.19
C ASN A 514 2.13 12.52 37.76
N PRO A 515 2.50 12.61 36.47
CA PRO A 515 3.55 13.54 36.03
C PRO A 515 3.25 15.04 36.19
N ASP A 516 1.99 15.45 36.43
CA ASP A 516 1.64 16.83 36.80
C ASP A 516 1.61 17.03 38.34
N GLY A 517 1.95 16.00 39.14
CA GLY A 517 2.00 16.05 40.60
C GLY A 517 0.68 15.71 41.31
N GLU A 518 -0.39 15.40 40.57
CA GLU A 518 -1.70 15.06 41.15
C GLU A 518 -1.63 13.71 41.88
N ARG A 519 -2.06 13.70 43.15
CA ARG A 519 -1.94 12.52 44.04
C ARG A 519 -3.11 11.57 43.91
N TYR A 520 -2.81 10.27 43.84
CA TYR A 520 -3.79 9.20 43.75
C TYR A 520 -3.43 8.01 44.65
N ALA A 521 -4.45 7.32 45.12
CA ALA A 521 -4.35 5.98 45.69
C ALA A 521 -4.67 4.93 44.60
N ILE A 522 -4.17 3.71 44.76
CA ILE A 522 -4.56 2.58 43.91
C ILE A 522 -5.88 2.03 44.43
N GLY A 523 -6.95 2.18 43.64
CA GLY A 523 -8.26 1.59 43.89
C GLY A 523 -8.43 0.24 43.20
N LYS A 524 -9.56 -0.42 43.47
CA LYS A 524 -10.03 -1.60 42.75
C LYS A 524 -11.25 -1.27 41.91
N CYS A 525 -11.36 -1.90 40.75
CA CYS A 525 -12.52 -1.81 39.89
C CYS A 525 -13.65 -2.67 40.43
N GLN A 526 -14.78 -2.04 40.75
CA GLN A 526 -16.02 -2.73 41.05
C GLN A 526 -16.86 -2.78 39.77
N CYS A 527 -16.89 -3.94 39.14
CA CYS A 527 -17.76 -4.22 38.00
C CYS A 527 -19.14 -4.67 38.48
N ASP A 528 -20.17 -4.38 37.69
CA ASP A 528 -21.46 -5.08 37.82
C ASP A 528 -21.31 -6.50 37.29
N THR A 529 -21.36 -7.49 38.18
CA THR A 529 -21.20 -8.92 37.85
C THR A 529 -22.52 -9.64 37.64
N SER A 530 -23.67 -8.99 37.84
CA SER A 530 -25.01 -9.63 37.79
C SER A 530 -25.23 -10.47 36.52
N ALA A 531 -24.82 -9.94 35.37
CA ALA A 531 -24.85 -10.65 34.08
C ALA A 531 -23.83 -11.79 33.96
N ALA A 532 -22.64 -11.66 34.54
CA ALA A 532 -21.59 -12.68 34.49
C ALA A 532 -21.87 -13.87 35.41
N ASP A 533 -22.39 -13.61 36.61
CA ASP A 533 -22.77 -14.63 37.60
C ASP A 533 -23.99 -15.44 37.12
N PHE A 534 -24.93 -14.78 36.43
CA PHE A 534 -26.04 -15.44 35.72
C PHE A 534 -25.54 -16.38 34.61
N LEU A 535 -24.63 -15.92 33.75
CA LEU A 535 -24.06 -16.73 32.66
C LEU A 535 -23.25 -17.94 33.18
N ALA A 536 -22.51 -17.77 34.28
CA ALA A 536 -21.78 -18.86 34.93
C ALA A 536 -22.74 -19.95 35.45
N THR A 537 -23.83 -19.54 36.10
CA THR A 537 -24.85 -20.45 36.65
C THR A 537 -25.60 -21.17 35.53
N ALA A 538 -26.05 -20.44 34.50
CA ALA A 538 -26.83 -20.99 33.40
C ALA A 538 -26.04 -22.03 32.57
N THR A 539 -24.72 -21.87 32.41
CA THR A 539 -23.93 -22.81 31.59
C THR A 539 -23.82 -24.21 32.22
N VAL A 540 -23.85 -24.30 33.56
CA VAL A 540 -23.84 -25.60 34.28
C VAL A 540 -25.13 -26.40 34.04
N ASP A 541 -26.23 -25.73 33.68
CA ASP A 541 -27.55 -26.34 33.47
C ASP A 541 -27.77 -26.91 32.05
N PHE A 542 -26.94 -26.55 31.06
CA PHE A 542 -27.11 -27.00 29.66
C PHE A 542 -27.12 -28.51 29.51
N THR A 543 -26.22 -29.19 30.23
CA THR A 543 -26.10 -30.65 30.25
C THR A 543 -27.29 -31.34 30.92
N ALA A 544 -28.09 -30.62 31.73
CA ALA A 544 -29.26 -31.15 32.43
C ALA A 544 -30.59 -30.80 31.75
N ARG A 545 -30.69 -29.62 31.11
CA ARG A 545 -31.96 -29.08 30.54
C ARG A 545 -32.10 -29.18 29.02
N GLY A 546 -31.02 -29.49 28.30
CA GLY A 546 -31.00 -29.53 26.84
C GLY A 546 -30.72 -28.17 26.18
N PHE A 547 -30.13 -28.22 24.97
CA PHE A 547 -29.50 -27.06 24.33
C PHE A 547 -30.46 -25.92 23.95
N ASP A 548 -31.64 -26.22 23.37
CA ASP A 548 -32.61 -25.19 22.95
C ASP A 548 -33.05 -24.30 24.12
N LYS A 549 -33.49 -24.93 25.23
CA LYS A 549 -33.92 -24.21 26.44
C LYS A 549 -32.76 -23.42 27.07
N GLY A 550 -31.58 -24.01 27.17
CA GLY A 550 -30.40 -23.33 27.69
C GLY A 550 -30.02 -22.09 26.87
N PHE A 551 -29.98 -22.19 25.54
CA PHE A 551 -29.60 -21.06 24.68
C PHE A 551 -30.63 -19.94 24.72
N ARG A 552 -31.93 -20.24 24.82
CA ARG A 552 -32.98 -19.23 25.01
C ARG A 552 -32.92 -18.54 26.37
N GLU A 553 -32.65 -19.26 27.45
CA GLU A 553 -32.46 -18.67 28.79
C GLU A 553 -31.23 -17.74 28.86
N ILE A 554 -30.14 -18.06 28.13
CA ILE A 554 -28.90 -17.27 28.07
C ILE A 554 -28.97 -16.07 27.11
N GLY A 555 -29.83 -16.11 26.09
CA GLY A 555 -29.78 -15.21 24.93
C GLY A 555 -29.95 -13.72 25.23
N SER A 556 -30.80 -13.34 26.20
CA SER A 556 -31.12 -11.93 26.49
C SER A 556 -29.94 -11.19 27.15
N VAL A 557 -29.28 -11.84 28.11
CA VAL A 557 -28.05 -11.37 28.76
C VAL A 557 -26.85 -11.47 27.82
N THR A 558 -26.85 -12.46 26.93
CA THR A 558 -25.83 -12.69 25.90
C THR A 558 -25.71 -11.55 24.90
N CYS A 559 -26.80 -10.84 24.60
CA CYS A 559 -26.79 -9.89 23.50
C CYS A 559 -25.77 -8.74 23.67
N GLU A 560 -25.73 -8.13 24.85
CA GLU A 560 -24.83 -6.99 25.11
C GLU A 560 -23.37 -7.44 25.29
N ILE A 561 -23.16 -8.61 25.91
CA ILE A 561 -21.83 -9.14 26.23
C ILE A 561 -21.17 -9.81 25.02
N MET A 562 -21.83 -10.80 24.41
CA MET A 562 -21.21 -11.60 23.37
C MET A 562 -21.09 -10.87 22.05
N VAL A 563 -22.00 -9.95 21.69
CA VAL A 563 -21.84 -9.17 20.44
C VAL A 563 -20.60 -8.28 20.50
N ASN A 564 -20.26 -7.71 21.66
CA ASN A 564 -19.05 -6.91 21.83
C ASN A 564 -17.78 -7.78 21.82
N VAL A 565 -17.79 -8.93 22.50
CA VAL A 565 -16.67 -9.89 22.46
C VAL A 565 -16.49 -10.50 21.05
N MET A 566 -17.57 -10.85 20.36
CA MET A 566 -17.55 -11.32 18.97
C MET A 566 -16.97 -10.26 18.04
N LYS A 567 -17.41 -9.00 18.14
CA LYS A 567 -16.86 -7.91 17.34
C LYS A 567 -15.35 -7.81 17.54
N GLU A 568 -14.86 -7.77 18.77
CA GLU A 568 -13.42 -7.72 19.04
C GLU A 568 -12.66 -8.94 18.49
N ALA A 569 -13.19 -10.16 18.68
CA ALA A 569 -12.57 -11.39 18.19
C ALA A 569 -12.56 -11.49 16.65
N VAL A 570 -13.66 -11.08 15.99
CA VAL A 570 -13.76 -10.98 14.52
C VAL A 570 -12.80 -9.91 13.98
N PHE A 571 -12.77 -8.71 14.56
CA PHE A 571 -11.86 -7.65 14.15
C PHE A 571 -10.39 -8.00 14.36
N ALA A 572 -10.05 -8.71 15.44
CA ALA A 572 -8.71 -9.22 15.68
C ALA A 572 -8.41 -10.55 14.94
N SER A 573 -9.40 -11.13 14.24
CA SER A 573 -9.30 -12.41 13.51
C SER A 573 -8.70 -13.53 14.37
N THR A 574 -9.17 -13.67 15.60
CA THR A 574 -8.63 -14.58 16.61
C THR A 574 -9.72 -15.39 17.30
N TYR A 575 -9.43 -16.66 17.59
CA TYR A 575 -10.27 -17.55 18.40
C TYR A 575 -10.08 -17.34 19.91
N ALA A 576 -9.07 -16.56 20.31
CA ALA A 576 -8.81 -16.25 21.72
C ALA A 576 -9.71 -15.09 22.19
N ILE A 577 -10.63 -15.38 23.12
CA ILE A 577 -11.51 -14.37 23.74
C ILE A 577 -10.67 -13.35 24.53
N PRO A 578 -10.58 -12.09 24.06
CA PRO A 578 -9.60 -11.14 24.57
C PRO A 578 -10.04 -10.51 25.90
N GLY A 579 -9.12 -10.44 26.85
CA GLY A 579 -9.30 -9.78 28.15
C GLY A 579 -9.17 -10.72 29.34
N VAL A 580 -9.13 -10.11 30.53
CA VAL A 580 -9.14 -10.78 31.84
C VAL A 580 -10.12 -10.02 32.72
N GLY A 581 -11.10 -10.71 33.28
CA GLY A 581 -12.24 -10.10 33.99
C GLY A 581 -13.51 -10.96 33.88
N PRO A 582 -14.57 -10.66 34.66
CA PRO A 582 -15.76 -11.51 34.76
C PRO A 582 -16.45 -11.76 33.40
N VAL A 583 -16.54 -10.73 32.57
CA VAL A 583 -17.18 -10.78 31.24
C VAL A 583 -16.42 -11.65 30.24
N ALA A 584 -15.07 -11.57 30.24
CA ALA A 584 -14.23 -12.42 29.40
C ALA A 584 -14.28 -13.89 29.85
N THR A 585 -14.39 -14.11 31.16
CA THR A 585 -14.57 -15.45 31.76
C THR A 585 -15.91 -16.04 31.35
N ALA A 586 -17.01 -15.30 31.51
CA ALA A 586 -18.35 -15.72 31.12
C ALA A 586 -18.44 -16.08 29.62
N ALA A 587 -17.81 -15.30 28.74
CA ALA A 587 -17.76 -15.59 27.31
C ALA A 587 -17.00 -16.90 26.99
N ARG A 588 -15.93 -17.24 27.74
CA ARG A 588 -15.26 -18.56 27.63
C ARG A 588 -16.16 -19.68 28.13
N THR A 589 -16.95 -19.46 29.17
CA THR A 589 -17.93 -20.43 29.66
C THR A 589 -18.98 -20.73 28.58
N VAL A 590 -19.56 -19.71 27.93
CA VAL A 590 -20.52 -19.93 26.83
C VAL A 590 -19.87 -20.63 25.62
N SER A 591 -18.59 -20.37 25.32
CA SER A 591 -17.89 -21.05 24.23
C SER A 591 -17.86 -22.58 24.38
N LYS A 592 -17.77 -23.09 25.62
CA LYS A 592 -17.85 -24.52 25.92
C LYS A 592 -19.24 -25.10 25.61
N GLY A 593 -20.31 -24.34 25.87
CA GLY A 593 -21.68 -24.70 25.50
C GLY A 593 -21.88 -24.76 23.98
N VAL A 594 -21.37 -23.77 23.23
CA VAL A 594 -21.41 -23.73 21.76
C VAL A 594 -20.66 -24.92 21.15
N LYS A 595 -19.46 -25.23 21.66
CA LYS A 595 -18.61 -26.35 21.24
C LYS A 595 -19.14 -27.74 21.60
N LEU A 596 -20.02 -27.82 22.61
CA LEU A 596 -20.77 -29.05 22.90
C LEU A 596 -21.97 -29.20 21.95
N ALA A 597 -22.67 -28.10 21.66
CA ALA A 597 -23.79 -28.09 20.71
C ALA A 597 -23.33 -28.31 19.25
N SER A 598 -22.12 -27.90 18.85
CA SER A 598 -21.63 -28.15 17.47
C SER A 598 -21.41 -29.64 17.16
N LYS A 599 -21.30 -30.48 18.20
CA LYS A 599 -21.26 -31.95 18.08
C LYS A 599 -22.64 -32.59 17.91
N THR A 600 -23.73 -31.82 18.03
CA THR A 600 -25.11 -32.29 17.88
C THR A 600 -25.76 -31.73 16.61
N GLN A 601 -26.51 -32.57 15.90
CA GLN A 601 -27.14 -32.19 14.64
C GLN A 601 -28.18 -31.08 14.88
N GLY A 602 -28.00 -29.93 14.21
CA GLY A 602 -28.85 -28.73 14.36
C GLY A 602 -28.43 -27.77 15.49
N GLY A 603 -27.39 -28.07 16.28
CA GLY A 603 -26.97 -27.21 17.39
C GLY A 603 -26.54 -25.78 16.98
N LYS A 604 -26.06 -25.61 15.76
CA LYS A 604 -25.74 -24.31 15.17
C LYS A 604 -26.99 -23.45 14.89
N ASP A 605 -28.05 -24.08 14.43
CA ASP A 605 -29.29 -23.38 14.09
C ASP A 605 -30.02 -22.99 15.39
N LEU A 606 -30.06 -23.89 16.38
CA LEU A 606 -30.54 -23.60 17.74
C LEU A 606 -29.82 -22.41 18.40
N TRP A 607 -28.49 -22.36 18.31
CA TRP A 607 -27.70 -21.20 18.77
C TRP A 607 -28.11 -19.92 18.02
N THR A 608 -28.16 -20.00 16.69
CA THR A 608 -28.41 -18.84 15.82
C THR A 608 -29.79 -18.25 16.08
N ASP A 609 -30.81 -19.10 16.23
CA ASP A 609 -32.19 -18.68 16.47
C ASP A 609 -32.37 -18.10 17.88
N ALA A 610 -31.79 -18.71 18.92
CA ALA A 610 -31.84 -18.18 20.28
C ALA A 610 -31.17 -16.79 20.40
N VAL A 611 -30.03 -16.58 19.72
CA VAL A 611 -29.39 -15.26 19.65
C VAL A 611 -30.24 -14.28 18.84
N LYS A 612 -30.81 -14.68 17.70
CA LYS A 612 -31.69 -13.80 16.88
C LYS A 612 -32.92 -13.33 17.65
N GLU A 613 -33.61 -14.26 18.30
CA GLU A 613 -34.80 -14.02 19.12
C GLU A 613 -34.48 -13.03 20.25
N SER A 614 -33.40 -13.30 20.99
CA SER A 614 -33.07 -12.53 22.19
C SER A 614 -32.42 -11.18 21.92
N CYS A 615 -31.63 -11.05 20.85
CA CYS A 615 -31.07 -9.77 20.40
C CYS A 615 -32.04 -8.94 19.53
N ASN A 616 -33.20 -9.47 19.15
CA ASN A 616 -34.07 -8.92 18.10
C ASN A 616 -33.27 -8.68 16.78
N PHE A 617 -32.37 -9.60 16.45
CA PHE A 617 -31.31 -9.42 15.45
C PHE A 617 -31.79 -9.83 14.06
N ARG A 618 -32.28 -8.87 13.28
CA ARG A 618 -33.04 -9.17 12.04
C ARG A 618 -32.26 -9.37 10.75
N ARG A 619 -30.94 -9.10 10.66
CA ARG A 619 -30.29 -8.93 9.33
C ARG A 619 -28.80 -9.21 9.13
N ASP A 620 -28.08 -9.82 10.07
CA ASP A 620 -26.65 -10.13 9.87
C ASP A 620 -26.31 -11.58 10.28
N ASP A 621 -26.71 -12.51 9.42
CA ASP A 621 -26.37 -13.93 9.55
C ASP A 621 -24.86 -14.17 9.46
N ASP A 622 -24.09 -13.33 8.77
CA ASP A 622 -22.66 -13.51 8.57
C ASP A 622 -21.88 -13.26 9.88
N LEU A 623 -22.26 -12.24 10.66
CA LEU A 623 -21.70 -12.03 12.00
C LEU A 623 -22.02 -13.20 12.95
N LEU A 624 -23.25 -13.73 12.91
CA LEU A 624 -23.66 -14.86 13.76
C LEU A 624 -22.95 -16.17 13.37
N ASN A 625 -22.82 -16.43 12.07
CA ASN A 625 -22.08 -17.58 11.54
C ASN A 625 -20.58 -17.52 11.91
N LYS A 626 -19.96 -16.34 11.79
CA LYS A 626 -18.56 -16.11 12.21
C LYS A 626 -18.39 -16.21 13.72
N GLY A 627 -19.34 -15.67 14.49
CA GLY A 627 -19.37 -15.77 15.94
C GLY A 627 -19.44 -17.22 16.43
N PHE A 628 -20.33 -18.03 15.87
CA PHE A 628 -20.43 -19.46 16.17
C PHE A 628 -19.09 -20.18 15.94
N GLY A 629 -18.47 -19.99 14.76
CA GLY A 629 -17.17 -20.59 14.44
C GLY A 629 -16.00 -20.11 15.32
N ILE A 630 -16.06 -18.87 15.83
CA ILE A 630 -15.08 -18.34 16.78
C ILE A 630 -15.21 -19.03 18.15
N PHE A 631 -16.44 -19.20 18.65
CA PHE A 631 -16.68 -19.86 19.94
C PHE A 631 -16.49 -21.38 19.88
N GLU A 632 -16.85 -22.03 18.78
CA GLU A 632 -16.53 -23.44 18.53
C GLU A 632 -15.01 -23.69 18.51
N GLY A 633 -14.26 -22.82 17.84
CA GLY A 633 -12.81 -22.88 17.73
C GLY A 633 -12.04 -22.41 18.98
N ALA A 634 -12.73 -21.98 20.04
CA ALA A 634 -12.08 -21.49 21.25
C ALA A 634 -11.37 -22.64 22.01
N PRO A 635 -10.13 -22.43 22.49
CA PRO A 635 -9.43 -23.40 23.35
C PRO A 635 -10.12 -23.51 24.72
N ASP A 636 -10.12 -24.71 25.29
CA ASP A 636 -10.86 -25.00 26.54
C ASP A 636 -10.22 -24.41 27.81
N GLU A 637 -8.96 -23.99 27.71
CA GLU A 637 -8.18 -23.37 28.80
C GLU A 637 -7.52 -22.07 28.33
N PHE A 638 -7.95 -20.95 28.92
CA PHE A 638 -7.28 -19.64 28.98
C PHE A 638 -7.92 -18.74 30.04
#